data_AF-A0A9W8KKE2-F1
#
_entry.id   AF-A0A9W8KKE2-F1
#
_cell.length_a   1.000
_cell.length_b   1.000
_cell.length_c   1.000
_cell.angle_alpha   90.00
_cell.angle_beta   90.00
_cell.angle_gamma   90.00
#
_symmetry.space_group_name_H-M   'P 1'
#
loop_
_entity.id
_entity.type
_entity.pdbx_description
1 polymer ?
#
loop_
_entity_poly.entity_id
_entity_poly.type
_entity_poly.pdbx_seq_one_letter_code
_entity_poly.pdbx_strand_id
1 'polypeptide(L)'
;MKEIMDERRHEAEYIAKHAVRKDVDSLFSLVEPKKAAKSIVDPIIEATLATINNGFRTLSGKSINAVIGKNRLAEYGNSFDLDRAVESTFRLSKLNEELFQGVSEAVMYPLFRDFIMLVAHHVKAGAESLIAERSVKPKGKRKKPSAAIEPVLILPYNGGDFKPEDSDDRTKIDGALALCKPSSPIEPQSSSNYKDMFAINELKRQESESLQAFTQLVEYTRNIYANQDHRRFAWGLTMCGTKVRGCLFHHDGVRATSAMDVASPGGRERLVALLVHWSFCNFTRLGYDTNMRRLKEENAWEIRCPDHDDDGKRNSFTSYITTRTILNASSLFGRHTRCYIARRKDDTSGTEVVLKDSWSLPRDLKKQSAISTVPDEARNLQLIKEKFAGENLNFSYPQVVTSSRAKLSVGGKYIIDDTLAIYEYDDGDEEQMYRVRSLIVTTPVGGFIKRVKNEAELVLVLSDAMECHNAILEKCDLLHRDISVNNILVIRNDGNESLRRPVKGLLIDYDHAISVDQDSTGNGTRSGTLPYMSIHNLEGAPGKRSALDDWESLLYLICWLGTFGINSKDRDNINKKKTAEIEKWRHGTMQDIAECKRRQMNSMDIFSGLILAGFQEEYFVLQLLATNIYMALFQHNGCEGAYFDTKDIVAPHSYALAVAAVLNNLQGGQSSSKQPKSDPLAVRKEYEKEIVDDLLKAIRAATEASGDLCMLRAIAQGSGTAPNQ
;
A
#
# COMPACT_ATOMS: atom_id res chain seq x y z
N MET A 1 5.93 -18.60 -0.28
CA MET A 1 4.45 -18.55 -0.15
C MET A 1 4.02 -18.80 1.28
N LYS A 2 4.33 -19.95 1.91
CA LYS A 2 3.95 -20.20 3.32
C LYS A 2 4.50 -19.14 4.29
N GLU A 3 5.81 -18.85 4.24
CA GLU A 3 6.45 -17.80 5.06
C GLU A 3 5.81 -16.42 4.88
N ILE A 4 5.53 -16.01 3.63
CA ILE A 4 4.85 -14.74 3.33
C ILE A 4 3.43 -14.70 3.94
N MET A 5 2.71 -15.82 3.90
CA MET A 5 1.37 -15.89 4.51
C MET A 5 1.46 -15.86 6.04
N ASP A 6 2.46 -16.51 6.63
CA ASP A 6 2.69 -16.49 8.07
C ASP A 6 3.05 -15.07 8.53
N GLU A 7 3.94 -14.35 7.84
CA GLU A 7 4.27 -12.94 8.11
C GLU A 7 3.04 -12.03 8.00
N ARG A 8 2.24 -12.17 6.92
CA ARG A 8 1.01 -11.40 6.72
C ARG A 8 0.01 -11.62 7.85
N ARG A 9 -0.12 -12.86 8.33
CA ARG A 9 -1.01 -13.19 9.44
C ARG A 9 -0.55 -12.55 10.74
N HIS A 10 0.75 -12.55 11.03
CA HIS A 10 1.29 -11.86 12.20
C HIS A 10 1.06 -10.35 12.12
N GLU A 11 1.24 -9.75 10.94
CA GLU A 11 0.95 -8.32 10.72
C GLU A 11 -0.55 -8.01 10.90
N ALA A 12 -1.43 -8.83 10.32
CA ALA A 12 -2.87 -8.69 10.48
C ALA A 12 -3.32 -8.85 11.93
N GLU A 13 -2.73 -9.77 12.68
CA GLU A 13 -3.00 -9.94 14.11
C GLU A 13 -2.50 -8.75 14.92
N TYR A 14 -1.32 -8.22 14.59
CA TYR A 14 -0.80 -7.00 15.20
C TYR A 14 -1.75 -5.81 14.96
N ILE A 15 -2.20 -5.62 13.72
CA ILE A 15 -3.20 -4.61 13.34
C ILE A 15 -4.51 -4.82 14.11
N ALA A 16 -5.01 -6.06 14.16
CA ALA A 16 -6.26 -6.39 14.84
C ALA A 16 -6.21 -6.07 16.35
N LYS A 17 -5.03 -6.22 16.97
CA LYS A 17 -4.81 -5.91 18.40
C LYS A 17 -4.65 -4.41 18.67
N HIS A 18 -3.93 -3.69 17.83
CA HIS A 18 -3.45 -2.34 18.15
C HIS A 18 -4.12 -1.21 17.35
N ALA A 19 -4.69 -1.52 16.18
CA ALA A 19 -5.25 -0.52 15.27
C ALA A 19 -6.76 -0.67 15.03
N VAL A 20 -7.42 -1.64 15.66
CA VAL A 20 -8.88 -1.75 15.68
C VAL A 20 -9.44 -0.92 16.83
N ARG A 21 -10.14 0.16 16.50
CA ARG A 21 -10.91 0.97 17.44
C ARG A 21 -12.36 0.53 17.43
N LYS A 22 -12.84 0.01 18.55
CA LYS A 22 -14.22 -0.47 18.72
C LYS A 22 -15.11 0.62 19.28
N ASP A 23 -16.42 0.39 19.18
CA ASP A 23 -17.47 1.22 19.77
C ASP A 23 -17.52 2.65 19.16
N VAL A 24 -17.11 2.75 17.89
CA VAL A 24 -17.10 4.00 17.10
C VAL A 24 -18.44 4.15 16.36
N ASP A 25 -19.48 4.52 17.09
CA ASP A 25 -20.84 4.65 16.51
C ASP A 25 -21.01 5.87 15.60
N SER A 26 -20.05 6.80 15.58
CA SER A 26 -19.96 7.87 14.58
C SER A 26 -19.90 7.34 13.13
N LEU A 27 -19.50 6.07 12.93
CA LEU A 27 -19.57 5.39 11.63
C LEU A 27 -20.99 5.36 11.02
N PHE A 28 -22.05 5.37 11.83
CA PHE A 28 -23.40 5.44 11.30
C PHE A 28 -23.65 6.77 10.57
N SER A 29 -23.06 7.86 11.04
CA SER A 29 -23.18 9.20 10.43
C SER A 29 -22.58 9.24 9.04
N LEU A 30 -21.51 8.48 8.80
CA LEU A 30 -20.86 8.37 7.48
C LEU A 30 -21.83 7.86 6.42
N VAL A 31 -22.70 6.92 6.77
CA VAL A 31 -23.63 6.29 5.84
C VAL A 31 -25.07 6.79 6.00
N GLU A 32 -25.30 7.70 6.95
CA GLU A 32 -26.63 8.21 7.24
C GLU A 32 -27.22 8.93 6.01
N PRO A 33 -28.45 8.58 5.61
CA PRO A 33 -29.11 9.20 4.48
C PRO A 33 -29.34 10.69 4.75
N LYS A 34 -29.16 11.51 3.71
CA LYS A 34 -29.46 12.95 3.79
C LYS A 34 -30.93 13.16 4.22
N LYS A 35 -31.21 14.31 4.84
CA LYS A 35 -32.56 14.68 5.33
C LYS A 35 -33.70 14.43 4.32
N ALA A 36 -33.44 14.62 3.02
CA ALA A 36 -34.42 14.38 1.97
C ALA A 36 -34.76 12.90 1.70
N ALA A 37 -33.88 11.97 2.09
CA ALA A 37 -34.08 10.52 1.99
C ALA A 37 -34.60 9.89 3.28
N LYS A 38 -34.53 10.58 4.43
CA LYS A 38 -35.06 10.07 5.72
C LYS A 38 -36.54 9.71 5.68
N SER A 39 -37.35 10.52 5.00
CA SER A 39 -38.80 10.26 4.82
C SER A 39 -39.12 8.95 4.08
N ILE A 40 -38.11 8.29 3.54
CA ILE A 40 -38.19 7.03 2.80
C ILE A 40 -37.52 5.92 3.60
N VAL A 41 -36.33 6.21 4.14
CA VAL A 41 -35.53 5.25 4.91
C VAL A 41 -36.24 4.82 6.19
N ASP A 42 -36.79 5.76 6.97
CA ASP A 42 -37.37 5.45 8.28
C ASP A 42 -38.56 4.47 8.15
N PRO A 43 -39.52 4.67 7.22
CA PRO A 43 -40.58 3.69 6.97
C PRO A 43 -40.10 2.28 6.55
N ILE A 44 -38.98 2.18 5.81
CA ILE A 44 -38.41 0.88 5.41
C ILE A 44 -37.85 0.14 6.63
N ILE A 45 -37.16 0.86 7.51
CA ILE A 45 -36.62 0.30 8.75
C ILE A 45 -37.79 -0.17 9.64
N GLU A 46 -38.80 0.68 9.85
CA GLU A 46 -39.98 0.36 10.64
C GLU A 46 -40.74 -0.85 10.09
N ALA A 47 -40.97 -0.91 8.78
CA ALA A 47 -41.64 -2.03 8.12
C ALA A 47 -40.86 -3.34 8.30
N THR A 48 -39.53 -3.29 8.14
CA THR A 48 -38.66 -4.47 8.33
C THR A 48 -38.75 -4.99 9.77
N LEU A 49 -38.69 -4.08 10.75
CA LEU A 49 -38.78 -4.43 12.17
C LEU A 49 -40.17 -4.94 12.54
N ALA A 50 -41.24 -4.39 11.97
CA ALA A 50 -42.59 -4.88 12.16
C ALA A 50 -42.74 -6.33 11.67
N THR A 51 -42.20 -6.66 10.50
CA THR A 51 -42.15 -8.03 9.97
C THR A 51 -41.43 -8.98 10.93
N ILE A 52 -40.22 -8.60 11.38
CA ILE A 52 -39.43 -9.41 12.33
C ILE A 52 -40.20 -9.63 13.63
N ASN A 53 -40.73 -8.57 14.23
CA ASN A 53 -41.39 -8.64 15.53
C ASN A 53 -42.69 -9.45 15.49
N ASN A 54 -43.49 -9.31 14.44
CA ASN A 54 -44.71 -10.10 14.24
C ASN A 54 -44.39 -11.58 14.02
N GLY A 55 -43.35 -11.85 13.23
CA GLY A 55 -42.81 -13.19 13.03
C GLY A 55 -42.36 -13.85 14.33
N PHE A 56 -41.57 -13.13 15.13
CA PHE A 56 -41.06 -13.62 16.42
C PHE A 56 -42.19 -13.93 17.41
N ARG A 57 -43.24 -13.10 17.48
CA ARG A 57 -44.43 -13.40 18.29
C ARG A 57 -45.07 -14.73 17.89
N THR A 58 -45.20 -14.96 16.59
CA THR A 58 -45.78 -16.20 16.04
C THR A 58 -44.93 -17.43 16.33
N LEU A 59 -43.60 -17.28 16.31
CA LEU A 59 -42.64 -18.37 16.54
C LEU A 59 -42.42 -18.67 18.03
N SER A 60 -42.48 -17.66 18.90
CA SER A 60 -42.29 -17.80 20.35
C SER A 60 -43.32 -18.73 21.04
N GLY A 61 -44.48 -18.95 20.41
CA GLY A 61 -45.50 -19.90 20.87
C GLY A 61 -45.27 -21.34 20.41
N LYS A 62 -44.28 -21.60 19.57
CA LYS A 62 -43.91 -22.94 19.09
C LYS A 62 -42.72 -23.47 19.91
N SER A 63 -42.68 -24.77 20.17
CA SER A 63 -41.52 -25.38 20.85
C SER A 63 -40.23 -25.06 20.06
N ILE A 64 -39.23 -24.51 20.76
CA ILE A 64 -37.89 -24.21 20.23
C ILE A 64 -37.30 -25.42 19.47
N ASN A 65 -37.55 -26.65 19.95
CA ASN A 65 -37.13 -27.88 19.27
C ASN A 65 -37.88 -28.18 17.96
N ALA A 66 -39.17 -27.78 17.86
CA ALA A 66 -39.95 -27.90 16.64
C ALA A 66 -39.54 -26.85 15.58
N VAL A 67 -39.02 -25.72 16.04
CA VAL A 67 -38.52 -24.60 15.23
C VAL A 67 -37.09 -24.88 14.75
N ILE A 68 -36.22 -25.48 15.58
CA ILE A 68 -34.77 -25.63 15.34
C ILE A 68 -34.37 -27.01 14.77
N GLY A 69 -35.33 -27.85 14.37
CA GLY A 69 -35.06 -29.20 13.84
C GLY A 69 -33.81 -29.30 12.95
N LYS A 70 -32.79 -30.01 13.44
CA LYS A 70 -31.40 -30.06 12.94
C LYS A 70 -31.25 -30.43 11.45
N ASN A 71 -32.29 -30.94 10.79
CA ASN A 71 -32.24 -31.46 9.42
C ASN A 71 -32.78 -30.51 8.33
N ARG A 72 -33.30 -29.31 8.66
CA ARG A 72 -33.89 -28.44 7.63
C ARG A 72 -32.89 -27.56 6.87
N LEU A 73 -31.69 -27.32 7.39
CA LEU A 73 -30.73 -26.36 6.79
C LEU A 73 -30.14 -26.83 5.45
N ALA A 74 -30.13 -28.14 5.19
CA ALA A 74 -29.61 -28.73 3.94
C ALA A 74 -30.58 -28.57 2.74
N GLU A 75 -31.83 -28.15 2.96
CA GLU A 75 -32.87 -28.04 1.92
C GLU A 75 -33.15 -26.58 1.48
N TYR A 76 -32.35 -25.61 1.95
CA TYR A 76 -32.58 -24.19 1.64
C TYR A 76 -32.20 -23.88 0.19
N GLY A 77 -33.20 -23.73 -0.68
CA GLY A 77 -33.02 -23.21 -2.04
C GLY A 77 -32.56 -21.75 -2.08
N ASN A 78 -32.13 -21.29 -3.26
CA ASN A 78 -31.57 -19.94 -3.46
C ASN A 78 -32.63 -18.84 -3.60
N SER A 79 -33.91 -19.17 -3.82
CA SER A 79 -34.99 -18.19 -3.94
C SER A 79 -35.35 -17.57 -2.58
N PHE A 80 -35.68 -16.28 -2.59
CA PHE A 80 -36.16 -15.58 -1.38
C PHE A 80 -37.54 -16.07 -0.95
N ASP A 81 -37.69 -16.30 0.35
CA ASP A 81 -38.94 -16.65 1.02
C ASP A 81 -39.02 -15.86 2.34
N LEU A 82 -40.10 -15.10 2.52
CA LEU A 82 -40.24 -14.16 3.63
C LEU A 82 -40.37 -14.88 4.98
N ASP A 83 -41.17 -15.94 5.04
CA ASP A 83 -41.40 -16.71 6.27
C ASP A 83 -40.12 -17.42 6.70
N ARG A 84 -39.39 -17.98 5.74
CA ARG A 84 -38.06 -18.58 5.96
C ARG A 84 -37.07 -17.55 6.46
N ALA A 85 -37.06 -16.34 5.91
CA ALA A 85 -36.12 -15.31 6.33
C ALA A 85 -36.40 -14.81 7.75
N VAL A 86 -37.67 -14.70 8.14
CA VAL A 86 -38.11 -14.42 9.51
C VAL A 86 -37.69 -15.54 10.47
N GLU A 87 -37.91 -16.80 10.09
CA GLU A 87 -37.48 -17.97 10.85
C GLU A 87 -35.96 -18.02 11.03
N SER A 88 -35.20 -17.79 9.96
CA SER A 88 -33.73 -17.69 9.99
C SER A 88 -33.26 -16.59 10.93
N THR A 89 -33.92 -15.42 10.90
CA THR A 89 -33.66 -14.29 11.81
C THR A 89 -33.94 -14.66 13.26
N PHE A 90 -35.02 -15.41 13.53
CA PHE A 90 -35.35 -15.91 14.86
C PHE A 90 -34.27 -16.85 15.38
N ARG A 91 -33.83 -17.82 14.57
CA ARG A 91 -32.73 -18.73 14.94
C ARG A 91 -31.42 -17.99 15.17
N LEU A 92 -31.10 -16.99 14.34
CA LEU A 92 -29.92 -16.16 14.49
C LEU A 92 -29.92 -15.43 15.85
N SER A 93 -31.08 -14.94 16.30
CA SER A 93 -31.27 -14.29 17.61
C SER A 93 -31.10 -15.21 18.82
N LYS A 94 -31.02 -16.53 18.58
CA LYS A 94 -31.00 -17.60 19.58
C LYS A 94 -29.68 -18.36 19.63
N LEU A 95 -28.67 -17.95 18.87
CA LEU A 95 -27.39 -18.67 18.73
C LEU A 95 -26.62 -18.87 20.03
N ASN A 96 -26.84 -18.04 21.05
CA ASN A 96 -26.17 -18.18 22.35
C ASN A 96 -26.89 -19.15 23.31
N GLU A 97 -28.05 -19.70 22.94
CA GLU A 97 -28.76 -20.68 23.76
C GLU A 97 -28.07 -22.05 23.72
N GLU A 98 -28.14 -22.82 24.82
CA GLU A 98 -27.47 -24.13 24.97
C GLU A 98 -27.75 -25.10 23.81
N LEU A 99 -28.90 -24.99 23.18
CA LEU A 99 -29.30 -25.83 22.04
C LEU A 99 -28.34 -25.73 20.84
N PHE A 100 -27.63 -24.60 20.69
CA PHE A 100 -26.65 -24.39 19.62
C PHE A 100 -25.22 -24.78 20.02
N GLN A 101 -25.01 -25.26 21.25
CA GLN A 101 -23.71 -25.73 21.73
C GLN A 101 -23.24 -26.94 20.90
N GLY A 102 -21.99 -26.91 20.45
CA GLY A 102 -21.38 -27.98 19.64
C GLY A 102 -21.82 -28.03 18.18
N VAL A 103 -22.71 -27.13 17.72
CA VAL A 103 -23.07 -27.01 16.31
C VAL A 103 -21.97 -26.24 15.56
N SER A 104 -21.70 -26.58 14.29
CA SER A 104 -20.68 -25.91 13.47
C SER A 104 -21.04 -24.47 13.09
N GLU A 105 -20.03 -23.63 12.86
CA GLU A 105 -20.16 -22.25 12.34
C GLU A 105 -20.90 -22.18 11.01
N ALA A 106 -20.80 -23.23 10.19
CA ALA A 106 -21.48 -23.33 8.89
C ALA A 106 -23.00 -23.13 8.95
N VAL A 107 -23.63 -23.35 10.12
CA VAL A 107 -25.05 -23.07 10.35
C VAL A 107 -25.36 -21.58 10.29
N MET A 108 -24.40 -20.70 10.59
CA MET A 108 -24.61 -19.25 10.61
C MET A 108 -24.73 -18.64 9.20
N TYR A 109 -24.04 -19.21 8.20
CA TYR A 109 -24.00 -18.67 6.84
C TYR A 109 -25.39 -18.50 6.19
N PRO A 110 -26.24 -19.55 6.09
CA PRO A 110 -27.57 -19.40 5.52
C PRO A 110 -28.49 -18.50 6.36
N LEU A 111 -28.33 -18.49 7.69
CA LEU A 111 -29.15 -17.67 8.59
C LEU A 111 -28.87 -16.18 8.39
N PHE A 112 -27.58 -15.81 8.37
CA PHE A 112 -27.17 -14.43 8.16
C PHE A 112 -27.50 -13.95 6.73
N ARG A 113 -27.28 -14.81 5.73
CA ARG A 113 -27.70 -14.56 4.34
C ARG A 113 -29.19 -14.22 4.24
N ASP A 114 -30.05 -15.05 4.85
CA ASP A 114 -31.49 -14.84 4.83
C ASP A 114 -31.90 -13.54 5.54
N PHE A 115 -31.24 -13.16 6.64
CA PHE A 115 -31.43 -11.85 7.29
C PHE A 115 -31.13 -10.69 6.34
N ILE A 116 -30.00 -10.73 5.60
CA ILE A 116 -29.68 -9.69 4.60
C ILE A 116 -30.75 -9.61 3.52
N MET A 117 -31.22 -10.76 3.01
CA MET A 117 -32.26 -10.78 1.97
C MET A 117 -33.61 -10.25 2.47
N LEU A 118 -33.97 -10.46 3.74
CA LEU A 118 -35.15 -9.85 4.36
C LEU A 118 -35.10 -8.32 4.31
N VAL A 119 -33.94 -7.73 4.63
CA VAL A 119 -33.77 -6.28 4.54
C VAL A 119 -33.83 -5.82 3.09
N ALA A 120 -33.17 -6.53 2.18
CA ALA A 120 -33.19 -6.22 0.74
C ALA A 120 -34.61 -6.25 0.15
N HIS A 121 -35.47 -7.16 0.63
CA HIS A 121 -36.88 -7.22 0.25
C HIS A 121 -37.64 -5.94 0.57
N HIS A 122 -37.50 -5.43 1.79
CA HIS A 122 -38.15 -4.19 2.20
C HIS A 122 -37.55 -2.96 1.53
N VAL A 123 -36.22 -2.94 1.30
CA VAL A 123 -35.56 -1.87 0.52
C VAL A 123 -36.11 -1.84 -0.92
N LYS A 124 -36.27 -3.00 -1.56
CA LYS A 124 -36.81 -3.09 -2.92
C LYS A 124 -38.25 -2.58 -2.99
N ALA A 125 -39.12 -3.02 -2.09
CA ALA A 125 -40.52 -2.56 -2.03
C ALA A 125 -40.60 -1.03 -1.79
N GLY A 126 -39.75 -0.50 -0.91
CA GLY A 126 -39.62 0.93 -0.69
C GLY A 126 -39.15 1.68 -1.94
N ALA A 127 -38.12 1.17 -2.63
CA ALA A 127 -37.60 1.77 -3.86
C ALA A 127 -38.63 1.79 -5.00
N GLU A 128 -39.39 0.72 -5.19
CA GLU A 128 -40.46 0.63 -6.20
C GLU A 128 -41.56 1.65 -5.94
N SER A 129 -41.94 1.84 -4.68
CA SER A 129 -42.92 2.86 -4.27
C SER A 129 -42.48 4.28 -4.66
N LEU A 130 -41.19 4.61 -4.57
CA LEU A 130 -40.64 5.90 -4.99
C LEU A 130 -40.70 6.13 -6.50
N ILE A 131 -40.44 5.08 -7.27
CA ILE A 131 -40.47 5.13 -8.73
C ILE A 131 -41.91 5.38 -9.19
N ALA A 132 -42.88 4.73 -8.56
CA ALA A 132 -44.30 4.93 -8.80
C ALA A 132 -44.73 6.38 -8.49
N GLU A 133 -44.39 6.93 -7.32
CA GLU A 133 -44.75 8.31 -6.94
C GLU A 133 -44.16 9.38 -7.88
N ARG A 134 -42.95 9.17 -8.40
CA ARG A 134 -42.30 10.10 -9.36
C ARG A 134 -42.99 10.11 -10.72
N SER A 135 -43.60 9.00 -11.12
CA SER A 135 -44.26 8.84 -12.41
C SER A 135 -45.64 9.51 -12.48
N VAL A 136 -46.24 9.84 -11.32
CA VAL A 136 -47.61 10.38 -11.21
C VAL A 136 -47.67 11.92 -11.15
N LYS A 137 -46.55 12.64 -10.94
CA LYS A 137 -46.57 14.11 -10.82
C LYS A 137 -46.76 14.83 -12.18
N PRO A 138 -47.73 15.75 -12.32
CA PRO A 138 -48.06 16.41 -13.59
C PRO A 138 -46.97 17.37 -14.08
N LYS A 139 -46.86 17.51 -15.41
CA LYS A 139 -45.79 18.19 -16.18
C LYS A 139 -45.54 19.70 -15.89
N GLY A 140 -46.20 20.30 -14.88
CA GLY A 140 -46.28 21.77 -14.74
C GLY A 140 -45.26 22.48 -13.82
N LYS A 141 -44.52 21.79 -12.94
CA LYS A 141 -43.50 22.42 -12.08
C LYS A 141 -42.30 21.50 -11.87
N ARG A 142 -41.49 21.31 -12.90
CA ARG A 142 -40.16 20.70 -12.74
C ARG A 142 -39.24 21.68 -12.00
N LYS A 143 -39.28 21.70 -10.66
CA LYS A 143 -38.04 21.99 -9.91
C LYS A 143 -37.02 20.96 -10.40
N LYS A 144 -35.83 21.38 -10.85
CA LYS A 144 -34.73 20.46 -11.16
C LYS A 144 -34.68 19.44 -10.02
N PRO A 145 -34.92 18.14 -10.26
CA PRO A 145 -34.86 17.17 -9.18
C PRO A 145 -33.46 17.30 -8.57
N SER A 146 -33.37 17.62 -7.28
CA SER A 146 -32.12 17.41 -6.54
C SER A 146 -31.69 16.00 -6.86
N ALA A 147 -30.48 15.80 -7.40
CA ALA A 147 -29.99 14.52 -7.90
C ALA A 147 -30.43 13.40 -6.96
N ALA A 148 -31.46 12.68 -7.37
CA ALA A 148 -32.11 11.71 -6.51
C ALA A 148 -31.14 10.56 -6.34
N ILE A 149 -30.77 10.24 -5.11
CA ILE A 149 -29.98 9.05 -4.84
C ILE A 149 -30.81 7.86 -5.33
N GLU A 150 -30.27 7.14 -6.31
CA GLU A 150 -30.84 5.88 -6.78
C GLU A 150 -30.44 4.82 -5.75
N PRO A 151 -31.40 4.16 -5.08
CA PRO A 151 -31.05 3.14 -4.09
C PRO A 151 -30.34 1.97 -4.75
N VAL A 152 -29.62 1.19 -3.95
CA VAL A 152 -29.01 -0.09 -4.31
C VAL A 152 -29.50 -1.18 -3.38
N LEU A 153 -29.57 -2.40 -3.87
CA LEU A 153 -29.84 -3.57 -3.03
C LEU A 153 -28.50 -4.11 -2.51
N ILE A 154 -28.44 -4.35 -1.20
CA ILE A 154 -27.35 -5.10 -0.58
C ILE A 154 -27.74 -6.57 -0.63
N LEU A 155 -27.05 -7.36 -1.44
CA LEU A 155 -27.34 -8.79 -1.60
C LEU A 155 -26.14 -9.64 -1.18
N PRO A 156 -26.34 -10.76 -0.48
CA PRO A 156 -25.26 -11.65 -0.08
C PRO A 156 -24.76 -12.49 -1.26
N TYR A 157 -23.55 -13.02 -1.16
CA TYR A 157 -23.05 -14.05 -2.08
C TYR A 157 -23.56 -15.45 -1.70
N ASN A 158 -23.54 -16.36 -2.67
CA ASN A 158 -23.93 -17.75 -2.44
C ASN A 158 -22.81 -18.54 -1.76
N GLY A 159 -23.18 -19.43 -0.85
CA GLY A 159 -22.24 -20.23 -0.05
C GLY A 159 -21.57 -19.43 1.06
N GLY A 160 -21.10 -20.14 2.07
CA GLY A 160 -20.11 -19.61 3.02
C GLY A 160 -18.86 -20.49 3.00
N ASP A 161 -17.76 -19.98 3.53
CA ASP A 161 -16.43 -20.61 3.45
C ASP A 161 -15.99 -20.92 2.01
N PHE A 162 -15.96 -19.89 1.16
CA PHE A 162 -15.56 -20.01 -0.24
C PHE A 162 -14.29 -19.21 -0.55
N LYS A 163 -13.53 -19.69 -1.54
CA LYS A 163 -12.32 -19.02 -2.02
C LYS A 163 -12.67 -18.08 -3.18
N PRO A 164 -12.33 -16.78 -3.09
CA PRO A 164 -12.47 -15.89 -4.23
C PRO A 164 -11.54 -16.24 -5.40
N GLU A 165 -12.06 -16.17 -6.64
CA GLU A 165 -11.35 -16.53 -7.87
C GLU A 165 -10.14 -15.64 -8.18
N ASP A 166 -10.23 -14.35 -7.86
CA ASP A 166 -9.21 -13.32 -8.06
C ASP A 166 -8.35 -13.08 -6.79
N SER A 167 -8.37 -14.03 -5.83
CA SER A 167 -7.44 -14.03 -4.70
C SER A 167 -6.03 -14.47 -5.12
N ASP A 168 -5.01 -13.76 -4.65
CA ASP A 168 -3.61 -14.17 -4.76
C ASP A 168 -3.17 -15.16 -3.66
N ASP A 169 -4.07 -15.54 -2.74
CA ASP A 169 -3.79 -16.45 -1.63
C ASP A 169 -4.70 -17.69 -1.61
N ARG A 170 -4.63 -18.46 -0.53
CA ARG A 170 -5.46 -19.66 -0.29
C ARG A 170 -6.56 -19.43 0.74
N THR A 171 -6.77 -18.19 1.17
CA THR A 171 -7.77 -17.86 2.18
C THR A 171 -9.17 -18.05 1.59
N LYS A 172 -10.08 -18.45 2.47
CA LYS A 172 -11.50 -18.50 2.20
C LYS A 172 -12.19 -17.46 3.07
N ILE A 173 -13.27 -16.90 2.57
CA ILE A 173 -14.07 -15.93 3.30
C ILE A 173 -15.40 -16.58 3.71
N ASP A 174 -15.92 -16.19 4.87
CA ASP A 174 -17.17 -16.74 5.39
C ASP A 174 -18.40 -16.20 4.65
N GLY A 175 -18.30 -14.97 4.13
CA GLY A 175 -19.29 -14.39 3.25
C GLY A 175 -18.88 -13.03 2.70
N ALA A 176 -19.70 -12.52 1.78
CA ALA A 176 -19.55 -11.17 1.25
C ALA A 176 -20.92 -10.57 0.89
N LEU A 177 -20.94 -9.28 0.61
CA LEU A 177 -22.10 -8.52 0.17
C LEU A 177 -21.78 -7.80 -1.14
N ALA A 178 -22.76 -7.68 -2.03
CA ALA A 178 -22.67 -6.97 -3.31
C ALA A 178 -23.63 -5.77 -3.34
N LEU A 179 -23.30 -4.78 -4.17
CA LEU A 179 -24.20 -3.68 -4.53
C LEU A 179 -24.92 -4.02 -5.84
N CYS A 180 -26.23 -4.19 -5.78
CA CYS A 180 -27.06 -4.55 -6.91
C CYS A 180 -28.06 -3.44 -7.25
N LYS A 181 -28.54 -3.43 -8.50
CA LYS A 181 -29.57 -2.46 -8.91
C LYS A 181 -30.91 -2.80 -8.23
N PRO A 182 -31.81 -1.83 -8.00
CA PRO A 182 -33.16 -2.09 -7.48
C PRO A 182 -33.97 -3.08 -8.32
N SER A 183 -33.72 -3.13 -9.63
CA SER A 183 -34.38 -4.05 -10.55
C SER A 183 -33.88 -5.49 -10.43
N SER A 184 -32.79 -5.75 -9.71
CA SER A 184 -32.23 -7.10 -9.56
C SER A 184 -33.20 -8.01 -8.79
N PRO A 185 -33.20 -9.33 -9.08
CA PRO A 185 -33.90 -10.30 -8.24
C PRO A 185 -33.25 -10.34 -6.84
N ILE A 186 -34.06 -10.68 -5.82
CA ILE A 186 -33.58 -10.86 -4.45
C ILE A 186 -33.05 -12.29 -4.34
N GLU A 187 -31.83 -12.49 -4.80
CA GLU A 187 -31.16 -13.79 -4.83
C GLU A 187 -29.67 -13.62 -4.47
N PRO A 188 -29.04 -14.66 -3.91
CA PRO A 188 -27.61 -14.65 -3.67
C PRO A 188 -26.81 -14.49 -4.95
N GLN A 189 -25.73 -13.70 -4.89
CA GLN A 189 -24.86 -13.48 -6.03
C GLN A 189 -23.95 -14.69 -6.30
N SER A 190 -23.70 -14.99 -7.57
CA SER A 190 -22.94 -16.17 -8.00
C SER A 190 -21.46 -15.91 -8.30
N SER A 191 -21.06 -14.66 -8.52
CA SER A 191 -19.63 -14.33 -8.71
C SER A 191 -18.86 -14.66 -7.44
N SER A 192 -17.64 -15.15 -7.54
CA SER A 192 -16.77 -15.36 -6.37
C SER A 192 -15.66 -14.31 -6.31
N ASN A 193 -15.68 -13.27 -7.14
CA ASN A 193 -14.54 -12.36 -7.30
C ASN A 193 -14.59 -11.16 -6.33
N TYR A 194 -13.47 -10.86 -5.67
CA TYR A 194 -13.26 -9.64 -4.88
C TYR A 194 -13.59 -8.39 -5.66
N LYS A 195 -13.34 -8.33 -6.98
CA LYS A 195 -13.67 -7.16 -7.82
C LYS A 195 -15.16 -6.74 -7.79
N ASP A 196 -16.05 -7.67 -7.42
CA ASP A 196 -17.51 -7.44 -7.39
C ASP A 196 -18.04 -7.23 -5.96
N MET A 197 -17.23 -7.51 -4.93
CA MET A 197 -17.64 -7.48 -3.52
C MET A 197 -17.66 -6.06 -2.98
N PHE A 198 -18.75 -5.65 -2.35
CA PHE A 198 -18.86 -4.39 -1.64
C PHE A 198 -18.28 -4.45 -0.23
N ALA A 199 -18.65 -5.47 0.53
CA ALA A 199 -18.18 -5.72 1.89
C ALA A 199 -17.93 -7.22 2.12
N ILE A 200 -17.00 -7.55 3.02
CA ILE A 200 -16.70 -8.95 3.39
C ILE A 200 -17.20 -9.22 4.81
N ASN A 201 -17.66 -10.43 5.05
CA ASN A 201 -18.18 -10.87 6.35
C ASN A 201 -17.28 -11.96 6.91
N GLU A 202 -16.93 -11.84 8.19
CA GLU A 202 -16.26 -12.88 8.96
C GLU A 202 -17.17 -13.28 10.12
N LEU A 203 -17.50 -14.57 10.20
CA LEU A 203 -18.41 -15.11 11.19
C LEU A 203 -17.59 -15.95 12.18
N LYS A 204 -17.94 -15.89 13.46
CA LYS A 204 -17.36 -16.73 14.51
C LYS A 204 -18.44 -17.17 15.47
N ARG A 205 -18.26 -18.33 16.09
CA ARG A 205 -19.26 -18.90 16.99
C ARG A 205 -19.39 -18.13 18.29
N GLN A 206 -18.27 -17.65 18.82
CA GLN A 206 -18.21 -17.07 20.15
C GLN A 206 -17.66 -15.65 20.10
N GLU A 207 -18.11 -14.81 21.02
CA GLU A 207 -17.58 -13.45 21.16
C GLU A 207 -16.09 -13.41 21.54
N SER A 208 -15.61 -14.44 22.25
CA SER A 208 -14.19 -14.64 22.57
C SER A 208 -13.30 -14.72 21.32
N GLU A 209 -13.85 -15.12 20.18
CA GLU A 209 -13.16 -15.23 18.90
C GLU A 209 -13.16 -13.91 18.12
N SER A 210 -13.64 -12.81 18.70
CA SER A 210 -13.72 -11.52 17.99
C SER A 210 -12.38 -11.02 17.46
N LEU A 211 -11.28 -11.25 18.20
CA LEU A 211 -9.95 -10.88 17.71
C LEU A 211 -9.57 -11.67 16.45
N GLN A 212 -9.86 -12.97 16.42
CA GLN A 212 -9.63 -13.81 15.24
C GLN A 212 -10.47 -13.33 14.06
N ALA A 213 -11.73 -12.95 14.29
CA ALA A 213 -12.59 -12.40 13.25
C ALA A 213 -12.00 -11.11 12.64
N PHE A 214 -11.48 -10.20 13.47
CA PHE A 214 -10.82 -8.99 12.99
C PHE A 214 -9.54 -9.31 12.21
N THR A 215 -8.70 -10.21 12.70
CA THR A 215 -7.47 -10.63 12.02
C THR A 215 -7.76 -11.14 10.61
N GLN A 216 -8.70 -12.07 10.48
CA GLN A 216 -9.08 -12.63 9.18
C GLN A 216 -9.68 -11.57 8.24
N LEU A 217 -10.55 -10.71 8.76
CA LEU A 217 -11.15 -9.66 7.96
C LEU A 217 -10.11 -8.63 7.46
N VAL A 218 -9.11 -8.29 8.29
CA VAL A 218 -7.95 -7.46 7.90
C VAL A 218 -7.19 -8.12 6.74
N GLU A 219 -6.88 -9.42 6.83
CA GLU A 219 -6.18 -10.16 5.77
C GLU A 219 -6.90 -10.08 4.43
N TYR A 220 -8.23 -10.21 4.42
CA TYR A 220 -9.01 -10.20 3.19
C TYR A 220 -9.10 -8.81 2.55
N THR A 221 -9.09 -7.73 3.34
CA THR A 221 -9.30 -6.37 2.82
C THR A 221 -8.24 -5.93 1.81
N ARG A 222 -7.00 -6.43 1.91
CA ARG A 222 -5.98 -6.15 0.89
C ARG A 222 -6.38 -6.66 -0.50
N ASN A 223 -7.11 -7.78 -0.59
CA ASN A 223 -7.58 -8.31 -1.86
C ASN A 223 -8.68 -7.41 -2.46
N ILE A 224 -9.49 -6.75 -1.62
CA ILE A 224 -10.38 -5.67 -2.09
C ILE A 224 -9.53 -4.56 -2.71
N TYR A 225 -8.54 -4.03 -1.99
CA TYR A 225 -7.73 -2.90 -2.50
C TYR A 225 -6.94 -3.25 -3.76
N ALA A 226 -6.46 -4.49 -3.87
CA ALA A 226 -5.70 -5.00 -5.01
C ALA A 226 -6.55 -5.25 -6.26
N ASN A 227 -7.82 -5.65 -6.10
CA ASN A 227 -8.73 -5.97 -7.20
C ASN A 227 -9.75 -4.84 -7.52
N GLN A 228 -9.79 -3.79 -6.69
CA GLN A 228 -10.70 -2.66 -6.86
C GLN A 228 -9.96 -1.32 -6.81
N ASP A 229 -9.50 -0.89 -7.98
CA ASP A 229 -8.69 0.32 -8.18
C ASP A 229 -9.33 1.60 -7.66
N HIS A 230 -10.65 1.71 -7.82
CA HIS A 230 -11.46 2.82 -7.36
C HIS A 230 -11.82 2.79 -5.86
N ARG A 231 -11.20 1.92 -5.05
CA ARG A 231 -11.50 1.81 -3.62
C ARG A 231 -10.65 2.78 -2.79
N ARG A 232 -11.33 3.65 -2.03
CA ARG A 232 -10.78 4.58 -1.03
C ARG A 232 -10.66 3.91 0.33
N PHE A 233 -11.73 3.28 0.79
CA PHE A 233 -11.79 2.51 2.04
C PHE A 233 -12.76 1.35 1.86
N ALA A 234 -12.60 0.28 2.62
CA ALA A 234 -13.42 -0.93 2.50
C ALA A 234 -14.36 -1.12 3.70
N TRP A 235 -15.51 -1.73 3.46
CA TRP A 235 -16.44 -2.15 4.51
C TRP A 235 -16.30 -3.64 4.77
N GLY A 236 -16.60 -4.05 5.99
CA GLY A 236 -16.80 -5.45 6.35
C GLY A 236 -17.70 -5.60 7.56
N LEU A 237 -18.11 -6.83 7.86
CA LEU A 237 -18.89 -7.19 9.02
C LEU A 237 -18.17 -8.29 9.79
N THR A 238 -18.12 -8.17 11.11
CA THR A 238 -17.84 -9.33 11.98
C THR A 238 -19.13 -9.77 12.65
N MET A 239 -19.37 -11.07 12.75
CA MET A 239 -20.47 -11.63 13.53
C MET A 239 -19.93 -12.70 14.46
N CYS A 240 -19.85 -12.41 15.76
CA CYS A 240 -19.36 -13.34 16.76
C CYS A 240 -20.52 -13.75 17.68
N GLY A 241 -21.01 -14.98 17.53
CA GLY A 241 -22.27 -15.40 18.15
C GLY A 241 -23.44 -14.59 17.61
N THR A 242 -24.14 -13.85 18.48
CA THR A 242 -25.23 -12.93 18.09
C THR A 242 -24.77 -11.48 17.87
N LYS A 243 -23.49 -11.17 18.09
CA LYS A 243 -23.00 -9.79 18.07
C LYS A 243 -22.40 -9.46 16.71
N VAL A 244 -23.02 -8.51 16.00
CA VAL A 244 -22.54 -8.02 14.70
C VAL A 244 -21.85 -6.67 14.88
N ARG A 245 -20.72 -6.43 14.19
CA ARG A 245 -20.08 -5.11 14.12
C ARG A 245 -19.86 -4.70 12.67
N GLY A 246 -20.22 -3.46 12.35
CA GLY A 246 -19.84 -2.82 11.10
C GLY A 246 -18.41 -2.32 11.18
N CYS A 247 -17.56 -2.73 10.23
CA CYS A 247 -16.13 -2.44 10.23
C CYS A 247 -15.78 -1.58 9.00
N LEU A 248 -15.12 -0.45 9.22
CA LEU A 248 -14.53 0.38 8.19
C LEU A 248 -13.02 0.22 8.23
N PHE A 249 -12.47 -0.30 7.14
CA PHE A 249 -11.03 -0.46 6.92
C PHE A 249 -10.54 0.72 6.12
N HIS A 250 -9.59 1.46 6.67
CA HIS A 250 -8.90 2.54 5.97
C HIS A 250 -7.39 2.27 5.93
N HIS A 251 -6.62 3.21 5.43
CA HIS A 251 -5.19 3.07 5.17
C HIS A 251 -4.32 2.79 6.40
N ASP A 252 -4.75 3.12 7.61
CA ASP A 252 -3.88 3.07 8.81
C ASP A 252 -4.62 2.50 10.03
N GLY A 253 -5.79 1.89 9.84
CA GLY A 253 -6.61 1.46 10.95
C GLY A 253 -7.94 0.84 10.55
N VAL A 254 -8.61 0.29 11.56
CA VAL A 254 -9.96 -0.25 11.44
C VAL A 254 -10.83 0.41 12.49
N ARG A 255 -11.99 0.93 12.08
CA ARG A 255 -13.01 1.41 13.02
C ARG A 255 -14.18 0.44 13.00
N ALA A 256 -14.65 0.04 14.17
CA ALA A 256 -15.77 -0.87 14.33
C ALA A 256 -16.86 -0.21 15.16
N THR A 257 -18.11 -0.32 14.71
CA THR A 257 -19.29 0.12 15.48
C THR A 257 -19.35 -0.62 16.80
N SER A 258 -20.13 -0.11 17.76
CA SER A 258 -20.57 -0.90 18.92
C SER A 258 -21.25 -2.19 18.47
N ALA A 259 -21.16 -3.25 19.27
CA ALA A 259 -21.78 -4.53 18.98
C ALA A 259 -23.30 -4.39 18.84
N MET A 260 -23.83 -4.79 17.70
CA MET A 260 -25.26 -4.91 17.41
C MET A 260 -25.68 -6.34 17.72
N ASP A 261 -26.21 -6.55 18.92
CA ASP A 261 -26.68 -7.88 19.35
C ASP A 261 -28.04 -8.20 18.72
N VAL A 262 -28.05 -9.11 17.74
CA VAL A 262 -29.29 -9.49 17.03
C VAL A 262 -30.28 -10.24 17.93
N ALA A 263 -29.86 -10.72 19.11
CA ALA A 263 -30.75 -11.23 20.14
C ALA A 263 -31.66 -10.12 20.69
N SER A 264 -31.14 -8.89 20.76
CA SER A 264 -31.86 -7.72 21.29
C SER A 264 -32.67 -6.99 20.19
N PRO A 265 -33.84 -6.42 20.50
CA PRO A 265 -34.58 -5.57 19.56
C PRO A 265 -33.75 -4.39 19.04
N GLY A 266 -33.02 -3.69 19.94
CA GLY A 266 -32.19 -2.54 19.57
C GLY A 266 -31.02 -2.90 18.67
N GLY A 267 -30.38 -4.07 18.88
CA GLY A 267 -29.31 -4.54 17.98
C GLY A 267 -29.83 -4.91 16.59
N ARG A 268 -31.04 -5.49 16.48
CA ARG A 268 -31.69 -5.73 15.18
C ARG A 268 -32.02 -4.43 14.47
N GLU A 269 -32.58 -3.44 15.17
CA GLU A 269 -32.86 -2.11 14.63
C GLU A 269 -31.59 -1.47 14.06
N ARG A 270 -30.49 -1.48 14.81
CA ARG A 270 -29.22 -0.91 14.35
C ARG A 270 -28.64 -1.63 13.13
N LEU A 271 -28.72 -2.97 13.08
CA LEU A 271 -28.23 -3.72 11.93
C LEU A 271 -29.10 -3.50 10.68
N VAL A 272 -30.43 -3.47 10.84
CA VAL A 272 -31.36 -3.10 9.77
C VAL A 272 -31.05 -1.68 9.28
N ALA A 273 -30.89 -0.73 10.19
CA ALA A 273 -30.56 0.66 9.86
C ALA A 273 -29.25 0.75 9.07
N LEU A 274 -28.18 0.03 9.48
CA LEU A 274 -26.91 0.02 8.74
C LEU A 274 -27.08 -0.45 7.29
N LEU A 275 -27.79 -1.57 7.08
CA LEU A 275 -28.01 -2.15 5.74
C LEU A 275 -28.89 -1.25 4.87
N VAL A 276 -29.94 -0.67 5.44
CA VAL A 276 -30.79 0.30 4.73
C VAL A 276 -30.01 1.58 4.43
N HIS A 277 -29.20 2.08 5.37
CA HIS A 277 -28.35 3.24 5.14
C HIS A 277 -27.37 3.00 4.00
N TRP A 278 -26.68 1.85 3.96
CA TRP A 278 -25.84 1.48 2.81
C TRP A 278 -26.62 1.48 1.49
N SER A 279 -27.85 0.98 1.47
CA SER A 279 -28.73 0.97 0.30
C SER A 279 -29.11 2.36 -0.23
N PHE A 280 -29.08 3.40 0.60
CA PHE A 280 -29.44 4.78 0.21
C PHE A 280 -28.25 5.75 0.32
N CYS A 281 -27.03 5.23 0.45
CA CYS A 281 -25.82 6.02 0.58
C CYS A 281 -25.19 6.32 -0.80
N ASN A 282 -24.42 7.41 -0.88
CA ASN A 282 -23.66 7.70 -2.10
C ASN A 282 -22.41 6.80 -2.18
N PHE A 283 -21.97 6.48 -3.40
CA PHE A 283 -20.82 5.62 -3.63
C PHE A 283 -19.52 6.14 -2.97
N THR A 284 -19.34 7.46 -2.88
CA THR A 284 -18.16 8.06 -2.21
C THR A 284 -18.09 7.74 -0.72
N ARG A 285 -19.23 7.74 -0.02
CA ARG A 285 -19.38 7.34 1.39
C ARG A 285 -19.44 5.82 1.59
N LEU A 286 -19.68 5.06 0.52
CA LEU A 286 -19.50 3.60 0.49
C LEU A 286 -18.04 3.18 0.20
N GLY A 287 -17.14 4.15 -0.01
CA GLY A 287 -15.71 3.91 -0.19
C GLY A 287 -15.23 3.89 -1.63
N TYR A 288 -16.03 4.34 -2.59
CA TYR A 288 -15.68 4.35 -4.01
C TYR A 288 -15.32 5.74 -4.54
N ASP A 289 -14.29 5.81 -5.37
CA ASP A 289 -13.91 7.01 -6.10
C ASP A 289 -14.78 7.18 -7.36
N THR A 290 -15.50 8.30 -7.42
CA THR A 290 -16.38 8.65 -8.57
C THR A 290 -15.63 9.35 -9.71
N ASN A 291 -14.33 9.61 -9.55
CA ASN A 291 -13.44 10.06 -10.62
C ASN A 291 -12.82 8.90 -11.41
N MET A 292 -12.99 7.66 -10.96
CA MET A 292 -12.54 6.46 -11.64
C MET A 292 -13.74 5.70 -12.21
N ARG A 293 -13.66 5.35 -13.48
CA ARG A 293 -14.73 4.62 -14.17
C ARG A 293 -14.16 3.46 -14.96
N ARG A 294 -14.67 2.25 -14.68
CA ARG A 294 -14.30 1.07 -15.45
C ARG A 294 -14.93 1.13 -16.84
N LEU A 295 -14.08 0.98 -17.87
CA LEU A 295 -14.46 0.88 -19.27
C LEU A 295 -14.62 -0.59 -19.62
N LYS A 296 -15.84 -1.00 -19.99
CA LYS A 296 -16.19 -2.42 -20.18
C LYS A 296 -15.48 -3.08 -21.36
N GLU A 297 -15.11 -2.29 -22.37
CA GLU A 297 -14.61 -2.81 -23.66
C GLU A 297 -13.11 -3.19 -23.61
N GLU A 298 -12.35 -2.70 -22.62
CA GLU A 298 -10.88 -2.82 -22.61
C GLU A 298 -10.29 -3.34 -21.29
N ASN A 299 -11.12 -3.73 -20.32
CA ASN A 299 -10.69 -3.97 -18.93
C ASN A 299 -9.81 -2.82 -18.39
N ALA A 300 -10.12 -1.60 -18.82
CA ALA A 300 -9.38 -0.38 -18.53
C ALA A 300 -10.16 0.52 -17.56
N TRP A 301 -9.45 1.42 -16.90
CA TRP A 301 -10.01 2.49 -16.10
C TRP A 301 -9.82 3.83 -16.80
N GLU A 302 -10.88 4.62 -16.87
CA GLU A 302 -10.79 6.05 -17.06
C GLU A 302 -10.58 6.69 -15.68
N ILE A 303 -9.47 7.40 -15.51
CA ILE A 303 -9.10 8.11 -14.28
C ILE A 303 -9.09 9.60 -14.58
N ARG A 304 -9.92 10.37 -13.89
CA ARG A 304 -9.96 11.83 -14.00
C ARG A 304 -9.00 12.44 -12.97
N CYS A 305 -7.90 12.98 -13.45
CA CYS A 305 -6.92 13.70 -12.63
C CYS A 305 -7.30 15.18 -12.59
N PRO A 306 -7.43 15.80 -11.41
CA PRO A 306 -7.59 17.25 -11.30
C PRO A 306 -6.39 17.94 -11.92
N ASP A 307 -6.63 18.98 -12.70
CA ASP A 307 -5.54 19.81 -13.21
C ASP A 307 -4.93 20.66 -12.09
N HIS A 308 -3.67 21.05 -12.26
CA HIS A 308 -3.01 21.96 -11.33
C HIS A 308 -3.64 23.36 -11.46
N ASP A 309 -4.31 23.83 -10.40
CA ASP A 309 -4.90 25.16 -10.32
C ASP A 309 -3.97 26.11 -9.54
N ASP A 310 -3.35 27.07 -10.22
CA ASP A 310 -2.65 28.16 -9.53
C ASP A 310 -3.62 29.15 -8.85
N ASP A 311 -4.87 29.23 -9.35
CA ASP A 311 -5.84 30.26 -8.95
C ASP A 311 -7.09 29.73 -8.22
N GLY A 312 -7.22 28.41 -8.01
CA GLY A 312 -8.34 27.79 -7.29
C GLY A 312 -9.75 27.98 -7.88
N LYS A 313 -9.86 28.55 -9.10
CA LYS A 313 -11.14 28.94 -9.73
C LYS A 313 -11.65 27.97 -10.79
N ARG A 314 -10.85 27.01 -11.28
CA ARG A 314 -11.26 26.07 -12.35
C ARG A 314 -11.17 24.62 -11.89
N ASN A 315 -12.30 24.00 -11.60
CA ASN A 315 -12.34 22.54 -11.41
C ASN A 315 -12.23 21.81 -12.76
N SER A 316 -11.10 21.94 -13.46
CA SER A 316 -10.81 21.18 -14.68
C SER A 316 -10.12 19.87 -14.34
N PHE A 317 -10.37 18.88 -15.20
CA PHE A 317 -9.87 17.52 -15.04
C PHE A 317 -9.36 17.03 -16.38
N THR A 318 -8.20 16.39 -16.37
CA THR A 318 -7.67 15.63 -17.48
C THR A 318 -7.97 14.14 -17.29
N SER A 319 -8.60 13.51 -18.27
CA SER A 319 -8.88 12.07 -18.27
C SER A 319 -7.70 11.28 -18.83
N TYR A 320 -7.32 10.21 -18.12
CA TYR A 320 -6.36 9.21 -18.57
C TYR A 320 -7.03 7.84 -18.67
N ILE A 321 -6.74 7.09 -19.72
CA ILE A 321 -7.19 5.71 -19.90
C ILE A 321 -6.02 4.78 -19.58
N THR A 322 -6.18 3.89 -18.60
CA THR A 322 -5.15 2.92 -18.24
C THR A 322 -4.98 1.88 -19.35
N THR A 323 -3.75 1.63 -19.77
CA THR A 323 -3.42 0.54 -20.70
C THR A 323 -2.89 -0.68 -19.96
N ARG A 324 -2.20 -0.48 -18.81
CA ARG A 324 -1.62 -1.56 -18.01
C ARG A 324 -1.48 -1.16 -16.54
N THR A 325 -1.85 -2.06 -15.62
CA THR A 325 -1.50 -1.93 -14.21
C THR A 325 -0.06 -2.42 -13.98
N ILE A 326 0.79 -1.57 -13.43
CA ILE A 326 2.20 -1.85 -13.10
C ILE A 326 2.31 -2.34 -11.65
N LEU A 327 1.57 -1.70 -10.74
CA LEU A 327 1.56 -2.00 -9.30
C LEU A 327 0.13 -1.87 -8.77
N ASN A 328 -0.30 -2.80 -7.92
CA ASN A 328 -1.60 -2.78 -7.23
C ASN A 328 -1.43 -2.53 -5.72
N ALA A 329 -2.52 -2.10 -5.08
CA ALA A 329 -2.55 -1.85 -3.65
C ALA A 329 -2.79 -3.16 -2.87
N SER A 330 -1.73 -3.94 -2.64
CA SER A 330 -1.79 -5.25 -1.97
C SER A 330 -1.29 -5.28 -0.52
N SER A 331 -0.87 -4.14 0.02
CA SER A 331 -0.52 -3.98 1.45
C SER A 331 -1.75 -4.05 2.34
N LEU A 332 -1.59 -4.45 3.61
CA LEU A 332 -2.68 -4.43 4.60
C LEU A 332 -3.04 -2.99 5.00
N PHE A 333 -2.01 -2.18 5.29
CA PHE A 333 -2.08 -0.74 5.58
C PHE A 333 -0.99 0.03 4.81
N GLY A 334 -1.03 1.36 4.91
CA GLY A 334 -0.07 2.29 4.37
C GLY A 334 -0.56 3.00 3.12
N ARG A 335 0.37 3.21 2.18
CA ARG A 335 0.16 4.12 1.05
C ARG A 335 -0.84 3.61 0.00
N HIS A 336 -1.13 2.31 -0.01
CA HIS A 336 -1.96 1.66 -1.03
C HIS A 336 -1.64 2.16 -2.45
N THR A 337 -0.34 2.21 -2.78
CA THR A 337 0.15 2.77 -4.04
C THR A 337 -0.29 1.91 -5.22
N ARG A 338 -0.87 2.56 -6.22
CA ARG A 338 -1.21 1.98 -7.52
C ARG A 338 -0.46 2.73 -8.61
N CYS A 339 0.10 1.99 -9.56
CA CYS A 339 0.80 2.59 -10.70
C CYS A 339 0.27 2.00 -11.99
N TYR A 340 -0.01 2.87 -12.96
CA TYR A 340 -0.56 2.51 -14.26
C TYR A 340 0.33 3.05 -15.36
N ILE A 341 0.43 2.31 -16.46
CA ILE A 341 0.66 2.93 -17.75
C ILE A 341 -0.69 3.40 -18.24
N ALA A 342 -0.76 4.64 -18.69
CA ALA A 342 -1.96 5.26 -19.19
C ALA A 342 -1.67 6.12 -20.43
N ARG A 343 -2.73 6.50 -21.14
CA ARG A 343 -2.69 7.50 -22.21
C ARG A 343 -3.68 8.60 -21.89
N ARG A 344 -3.36 9.84 -22.27
CA ARG A 344 -4.33 10.94 -22.16
C ARG A 344 -5.48 10.64 -23.12
N LYS A 345 -6.73 10.77 -22.66
CA LYS A 345 -7.92 10.34 -23.41
C LYS A 345 -8.09 11.04 -24.77
N ASP A 346 -7.65 12.30 -24.86
CA ASP A 346 -7.72 13.16 -26.03
C ASP A 346 -6.41 13.16 -26.85
N ASP A 347 -5.38 12.42 -26.43
CA ASP A 347 -4.11 12.34 -27.15
C ASP A 347 -4.14 11.22 -28.20
N THR A 348 -4.10 11.61 -29.47
CA THR A 348 -4.09 10.68 -30.61
C THR A 348 -2.69 10.19 -30.98
N SER A 349 -1.62 10.74 -30.39
CA SER A 349 -0.24 10.32 -30.67
C SER A 349 0.09 8.94 -30.12
N GLY A 350 -0.72 8.45 -29.17
CA GLY A 350 -0.49 7.18 -28.47
C GLY A 350 0.59 7.25 -27.39
N THR A 351 1.05 8.44 -27.01
CA THR A 351 2.10 8.62 -25.99
C THR A 351 1.66 8.02 -24.66
N GLU A 352 2.48 7.11 -24.15
CA GLU A 352 2.26 6.49 -22.85
C GLU A 352 2.90 7.32 -21.73
N VAL A 353 2.19 7.38 -20.61
CA VAL A 353 2.64 8.02 -19.36
C VAL A 353 2.48 7.04 -18.20
N VAL A 354 3.18 7.31 -17.10
CA VAL A 354 2.98 6.61 -15.83
C VAL A 354 2.03 7.45 -14.96
N LEU A 355 0.94 6.85 -14.48
CA LEU A 355 0.04 7.46 -13.48
C LEU A 355 0.21 6.73 -12.15
N LYS A 356 0.68 7.46 -11.13
CA LYS A 356 0.85 7.00 -9.75
C LYS A 356 -0.27 7.57 -8.87
N ASP A 357 -1.04 6.68 -8.24
CA ASP A 357 -2.08 6.98 -7.27
C ASP A 357 -1.64 6.45 -5.90
N SER A 358 -1.53 7.33 -4.89
CA SER A 358 -1.03 6.92 -3.57
C SER A 358 -1.55 7.79 -2.43
N TRP A 359 -1.69 7.18 -1.25
CA TRP A 359 -2.04 7.83 0.00
C TRP A 359 -0.78 8.16 0.81
N SER A 360 -0.35 9.41 0.74
CA SER A 360 0.96 9.82 1.27
C SER A 360 0.81 10.70 2.51
N LEU A 361 1.75 10.57 3.44
CA LEU A 361 1.85 11.48 4.58
C LEU A 361 2.38 12.82 4.06
N PRO A 362 1.65 13.94 4.21
CA PRO A 362 2.18 15.24 3.82
C PRO A 362 3.30 15.67 4.78
N ARG A 363 4.38 16.24 4.25
CA ARG A 363 5.48 16.78 5.08
C ARG A 363 5.01 17.87 6.06
N ASP A 364 4.04 18.68 5.63
CA ASP A 364 3.52 19.83 6.37
C ASP A 364 2.37 19.43 7.32
N LEU A 365 2.65 18.62 8.35
CA LEU A 365 1.66 18.15 9.34
C LEU A 365 1.09 19.25 10.25
N LYS A 366 1.59 20.50 10.14
CA LYS A 366 1.35 21.55 11.14
C LYS A 366 -0.04 22.19 11.10
N LYS A 367 -0.89 21.96 10.07
CA LYS A 367 -2.33 22.34 9.99
C LYS A 367 -2.97 21.88 8.67
N GLN A 368 -4.18 21.30 8.73
CA GLN A 368 -4.97 20.88 7.54
C GLN A 368 -5.22 22.02 6.54
N SER A 369 -5.30 23.27 6.99
CA SER A 369 -5.52 24.45 6.15
C SER A 369 -4.29 24.93 5.37
N ALA A 370 -3.11 24.33 5.59
CA ALA A 370 -1.84 24.72 4.96
C ALA A 370 -1.28 23.65 4.02
N ILE A 371 -2.03 22.59 3.73
CA ILE A 371 -1.56 21.50 2.88
C ILE A 371 -1.44 21.99 1.44
N SER A 372 -0.24 21.86 0.88
CA SER A 372 0.01 22.15 -0.52
C SER A 372 -0.85 21.30 -1.45
N THR A 373 -1.43 21.94 -2.46
CA THR A 373 -2.15 21.29 -3.57
C THR A 373 -1.22 20.42 -4.42
N VAL A 374 0.09 20.63 -4.31
CA VAL A 374 1.13 19.87 -5.01
C VAL A 374 1.66 18.75 -4.11
N PRO A 375 1.62 17.49 -4.56
CA PRO A 375 2.27 16.37 -3.88
C PRO A 375 3.77 16.62 -3.64
N ASP A 376 4.31 16.03 -2.58
CA ASP A 376 5.72 16.22 -2.18
C ASP A 376 6.72 15.75 -3.24
N GLU A 377 6.54 14.55 -3.79
CA GLU A 377 7.34 14.07 -4.94
C GLU A 377 7.22 15.00 -6.15
N ALA A 378 6.02 15.49 -6.46
CA ALA A 378 5.84 16.40 -7.59
C ALA A 378 6.58 17.73 -7.39
N ARG A 379 6.60 18.27 -6.15
CA ARG A 379 7.42 19.45 -5.79
C ARG A 379 8.91 19.18 -6.03
N ASN A 380 9.41 18.04 -5.58
CA ASN A 380 10.82 17.64 -5.77
C ASN A 380 11.16 17.52 -7.28
N LEU A 381 10.30 16.87 -8.07
CA LEU A 381 10.50 16.72 -9.52
C LEU A 381 10.40 18.04 -10.29
N GLN A 382 9.53 18.97 -9.87
CA GLN A 382 9.45 20.31 -10.43
C GLN A 382 10.73 21.11 -10.15
N LEU A 383 11.27 21.03 -8.93
CA LEU A 383 12.56 21.65 -8.59
C LEU A 383 13.69 21.11 -9.48
N ILE A 384 13.77 19.79 -9.68
CA ILE A 384 14.75 19.18 -10.57
C ILE A 384 14.59 19.75 -11.99
N LYS A 385 13.36 19.79 -12.52
CA LYS A 385 13.08 20.33 -13.85
C LYS A 385 13.54 21.79 -14.00
N GLU A 386 13.28 22.62 -13.01
CA GLU A 386 13.69 24.03 -13.01
C GLU A 386 15.22 24.19 -12.98
N LYS A 387 15.91 23.42 -12.14
CA LYS A 387 17.37 23.49 -11.99
C LYS A 387 18.15 23.02 -13.21
N PHE A 388 17.59 22.11 -13.98
CA PHE A 388 18.19 21.56 -15.21
C PHE A 388 17.56 22.13 -16.49
N ALA A 389 16.77 23.20 -16.40
CA ALA A 389 16.09 23.78 -17.55
C ALA A 389 17.09 24.26 -18.62
N GLY A 390 16.94 23.78 -19.85
CA GLY A 390 17.79 24.15 -20.98
C GLY A 390 19.10 23.38 -21.10
N GLU A 391 19.37 22.41 -20.22
CA GLU A 391 20.57 21.57 -20.28
C GLU A 391 20.35 20.31 -21.12
N ASN A 392 21.40 19.86 -21.81
CA ASN A 392 21.41 18.56 -22.48
C ASN A 392 21.96 17.50 -21.51
N LEU A 393 21.05 16.69 -20.95
CA LEU A 393 21.38 15.74 -19.89
C LEU A 393 21.81 14.39 -20.47
N ASN A 394 22.87 13.82 -19.90
CA ASN A 394 23.32 12.45 -20.22
C ASN A 394 22.54 11.38 -19.45
N PHE A 395 21.73 11.77 -18.46
CA PHE A 395 20.92 10.88 -17.63
C PHE A 395 19.41 11.17 -17.81
N SER A 396 18.56 10.29 -17.27
CA SER A 396 17.10 10.44 -17.30
C SER A 396 16.53 10.55 -15.88
N TYR A 397 15.50 11.37 -15.72
CA TYR A 397 14.69 11.47 -14.50
C TYR A 397 13.19 11.61 -14.86
N PRO A 398 12.25 11.31 -13.95
CA PRO A 398 10.83 11.47 -14.18
C PRO A 398 10.44 12.93 -14.34
N GLN A 399 9.80 13.25 -15.45
CA GLN A 399 9.24 14.57 -15.71
C GLN A 399 7.74 14.56 -15.40
N VAL A 400 7.31 15.48 -14.54
CA VAL A 400 5.88 15.64 -14.22
C VAL A 400 5.15 16.21 -15.43
N VAL A 401 4.16 15.47 -15.91
CA VAL A 401 3.19 15.89 -16.93
C VAL A 401 2.05 16.66 -16.26
N THR A 402 1.48 16.09 -15.20
CA THR A 402 0.50 16.74 -14.32
C THR A 402 0.55 16.11 -12.93
N SER A 403 0.16 16.85 -11.90
CA SER A 403 0.09 16.34 -10.54
C SER A 403 -0.91 17.14 -9.71
N SER A 404 -1.66 16.47 -8.85
CA SER A 404 -2.54 17.14 -7.90
C SER A 404 -2.89 16.24 -6.71
N ARG A 405 -3.35 16.85 -5.62
CA ARG A 405 -4.12 16.12 -4.61
C ARG A 405 -5.47 15.70 -5.22
N ALA A 406 -5.88 14.46 -4.99
CA ALA A 406 -7.16 13.97 -5.47
C ALA A 406 -8.31 14.81 -4.88
N LYS A 407 -9.33 15.12 -5.69
CA LYS A 407 -10.49 15.93 -5.29
C LYS A 407 -11.78 15.15 -5.48
N LEU A 408 -12.67 15.14 -4.49
CA LEU A 408 -13.98 14.49 -4.55
C LEU A 408 -15.11 15.51 -4.64
N SER A 409 -16.11 15.23 -5.48
CA SER A 409 -17.33 16.03 -5.53
C SER A 409 -18.29 15.61 -4.41
N VAL A 410 -18.36 16.42 -3.35
CA VAL A 410 -19.28 16.22 -2.22
C VAL A 410 -20.25 17.39 -2.17
N GLY A 411 -21.54 17.12 -2.42
CA GLY A 411 -22.59 18.15 -2.36
C GLY A 411 -22.44 19.27 -3.39
N GLY A 412 -21.78 19.00 -4.53
CA GLY A 412 -21.53 19.99 -5.59
C GLY A 412 -20.30 20.88 -5.35
N LYS A 413 -19.54 20.63 -4.27
CA LYS A 413 -18.23 21.22 -4.02
C LYS A 413 -17.14 20.15 -4.14
N TYR A 414 -15.95 20.56 -4.53
CA TYR A 414 -14.78 19.68 -4.51
C TYR A 414 -14.01 19.85 -3.21
N ILE A 415 -13.74 18.73 -2.53
CA ILE A 415 -12.89 18.66 -1.34
C ILE A 415 -11.69 17.75 -1.62
N ILE A 416 -10.57 17.96 -0.92
CA ILE A 416 -9.41 17.08 -1.01
C ILE A 416 -9.78 15.69 -0.45
N ASP A 417 -9.33 14.64 -1.15
CA ASP A 417 -9.46 13.26 -0.69
C ASP A 417 -8.32 12.94 0.29
N ASP A 418 -8.66 12.94 1.58
CA ASP A 418 -7.75 12.63 2.67
C ASP A 418 -8.43 11.72 3.72
N THR A 419 -7.66 11.22 4.68
CA THR A 419 -8.20 10.32 5.71
C THR A 419 -9.22 10.99 6.63
N LEU A 420 -9.19 12.32 6.82
CA LEU A 420 -10.17 13.05 7.64
C LEU A 420 -11.49 13.24 6.89
N ALA A 421 -11.44 13.47 5.59
CA ALA A 421 -12.60 13.58 4.70
C ALA A 421 -13.38 12.27 4.60
N ILE A 422 -12.78 11.12 4.95
CA ILE A 422 -13.48 9.85 5.09
C ILE A 422 -14.42 9.87 6.31
N TYR A 423 -14.04 10.51 7.42
CA TYR A 423 -14.81 10.46 8.66
C TYR A 423 -15.86 11.57 8.79
N GLU A 424 -15.75 12.65 8.00
CA GLU A 424 -16.61 13.84 8.07
C GLU A 424 -16.64 14.50 9.48
N TYR A 425 -15.86 14.04 10.46
CA TYR A 425 -15.77 14.57 11.82
C TYR A 425 -14.43 14.22 12.48
N ASP A 426 -14.00 15.09 13.40
CA ASP A 426 -12.81 14.89 14.24
C ASP A 426 -13.21 14.06 15.48
N ASP A 427 -12.63 12.87 15.63
CA ASP A 427 -12.85 12.00 16.79
C ASP A 427 -11.89 12.35 17.95
N GLY A 428 -11.13 13.45 17.85
CA GLY A 428 -10.20 13.91 18.87
C GLY A 428 -8.99 12.99 19.06
N ASP A 429 -8.72 12.12 18.09
CA ASP A 429 -7.70 11.09 18.23
C ASP A 429 -6.36 11.54 17.64
N GLU A 430 -5.53 12.11 18.52
CA GLU A 430 -4.25 12.74 18.19
C GLU A 430 -3.19 11.77 17.64
N GLU A 431 -3.39 10.45 17.73
CA GLU A 431 -2.42 9.43 17.25
C GLU A 431 -2.65 8.99 15.79
N GLN A 432 -3.70 9.46 15.12
CA GLN A 432 -4.04 8.98 13.78
C GLN A 432 -3.11 9.57 12.70
N MET A 433 -2.50 8.69 11.90
CA MET A 433 -1.75 9.11 10.71
C MET A 433 -2.67 9.81 9.70
N TYR A 434 -2.29 11.02 9.32
CA TYR A 434 -3.01 11.82 8.34
C TYR A 434 -2.43 11.60 6.94
N ARG A 435 -3.18 10.94 6.05
CA ARG A 435 -2.79 10.72 4.65
C ARG A 435 -3.65 11.52 3.71
N VAL A 436 -3.01 12.07 2.69
CA VAL A 436 -3.67 12.75 1.57
C VAL A 436 -3.40 11.96 0.30
N ARG A 437 -4.45 11.72 -0.48
CA ARG A 437 -4.33 11.01 -1.75
C ARG A 437 -3.77 11.93 -2.84
N SER A 438 -2.77 11.43 -3.55
CA SER A 438 -2.05 12.14 -4.61
C SER A 438 -2.15 11.39 -5.92
N LEU A 439 -2.33 12.12 -7.00
CA LEU A 439 -2.25 11.64 -8.39
C LEU A 439 -1.07 12.35 -9.06
N ILE A 440 -0.08 11.59 -9.52
CA ILE A 440 1.10 12.12 -10.20
C ILE A 440 1.25 11.40 -11.54
N VAL A 441 1.33 12.16 -12.63
CA VAL A 441 1.52 11.64 -13.98
C VAL A 441 2.91 12.03 -14.47
N THR A 442 3.73 11.05 -14.85
CA THR A 442 5.12 11.27 -15.26
C THR A 442 5.47 10.60 -16.59
N THR A 443 6.55 11.07 -17.20
CA THR A 443 7.20 10.51 -18.39
C THR A 443 8.74 10.55 -18.18
N PRO A 444 9.55 9.68 -18.80
CA PRO A 444 9.21 8.56 -19.68
C PRO A 444 8.71 7.33 -18.92
N VAL A 445 8.14 6.37 -19.67
CA VAL A 445 7.78 5.04 -19.15
C VAL A 445 9.03 4.15 -19.15
N GLY A 446 9.39 3.62 -17.97
CA GLY A 446 10.45 2.64 -17.80
C GLY A 446 9.92 1.23 -17.49
N GLY A 447 10.74 0.21 -17.72
CA GLY A 447 10.53 -1.16 -17.25
C GLY A 447 11.30 -1.45 -15.97
N PHE A 448 10.87 -2.41 -15.16
CA PHE A 448 11.63 -2.85 -13.98
C PHE A 448 13.06 -3.25 -14.32
N ILE A 449 14.03 -2.97 -13.45
CA ILE A 449 15.45 -3.31 -13.64
C ILE A 449 15.68 -4.79 -13.99
N LYS A 450 14.82 -5.69 -13.49
CA LYS A 450 14.87 -7.14 -13.78
C LYS A 450 14.63 -7.51 -15.25
N ARG A 451 14.29 -6.53 -16.11
CA ARG A 451 14.12 -6.70 -17.56
C ARG A 451 15.41 -6.45 -18.35
N VAL A 452 16.53 -6.14 -17.69
CA VAL A 452 17.85 -6.14 -18.33
C VAL A 452 18.17 -7.52 -18.89
N LYS A 453 18.82 -7.56 -20.06
CA LYS A 453 19.12 -8.81 -20.78
C LYS A 453 20.42 -9.45 -20.31
N ASN A 454 21.36 -8.65 -19.83
CA ASN A 454 22.70 -9.08 -19.45
C ASN A 454 23.33 -8.10 -18.45
N GLU A 455 24.48 -8.48 -17.92
CA GLU A 455 25.25 -7.71 -16.95
C GLU A 455 25.62 -6.30 -17.47
N ALA A 456 25.99 -6.19 -18.75
CA ALA A 456 26.37 -4.91 -19.36
C ALA A 456 25.20 -3.90 -19.37
N GLU A 457 23.98 -4.34 -19.69
CA GLU A 457 22.80 -3.49 -19.59
C GLU A 457 22.52 -3.07 -18.15
N LEU A 458 22.74 -3.95 -17.16
CA LEU A 458 22.57 -3.61 -15.75
C LEU A 458 23.55 -2.52 -15.33
N VAL A 459 24.84 -2.67 -15.65
CA VAL A 459 25.87 -1.69 -15.28
C VAL A 459 25.58 -0.32 -15.90
N LEU A 460 25.16 -0.28 -17.18
CA LEU A 460 24.72 0.97 -17.82
C LEU A 460 23.54 1.63 -17.10
N VAL A 461 22.52 0.85 -16.73
CA VAL A 461 21.34 1.34 -16.02
C VAL A 461 21.68 1.88 -14.63
N LEU A 462 22.53 1.17 -13.88
CA LEU A 462 23.00 1.62 -12.56
C LEU A 462 23.87 2.87 -12.67
N SER A 463 24.74 2.94 -13.67
CA SER A 463 25.59 4.10 -13.97
C SER A 463 24.75 5.35 -14.21
N ASP A 464 23.79 5.28 -15.15
CA ASP A 464 22.90 6.41 -15.46
C ASP A 464 22.06 6.85 -14.23
N ALA A 465 21.58 5.90 -13.42
CA ALA A 465 20.80 6.21 -12.22
C ALA A 465 21.63 6.94 -11.15
N MET A 466 22.89 6.55 -10.96
CA MET A 466 23.77 7.19 -9.97
C MET A 466 24.40 8.48 -10.46
N GLU A 467 24.64 8.63 -11.77
CA GLU A 467 24.98 9.93 -12.36
C GLU A 467 23.81 10.92 -12.21
N CYS A 468 22.57 10.45 -12.41
CA CYS A 468 21.36 11.23 -12.15
C CYS A 468 21.26 11.63 -10.66
N HIS A 469 21.44 10.68 -9.76
CA HIS A 469 21.47 10.91 -8.31
C HIS A 469 22.47 12.00 -7.93
N ASN A 470 23.73 11.87 -8.36
CA ASN A 470 24.79 12.81 -8.01
C ASN A 470 24.52 14.20 -8.56
N ALA A 471 24.10 14.30 -9.83
CA ALA A 471 23.77 15.59 -10.44
C ALA A 471 22.62 16.30 -9.71
N ILE A 472 21.58 15.55 -9.33
CA ILE A 472 20.44 16.10 -8.58
C ILE A 472 20.87 16.54 -7.19
N LEU A 473 21.69 15.75 -6.49
CA LEU A 473 22.23 16.13 -5.19
C LEU A 473 23.02 17.45 -5.29
N GLU A 474 23.94 17.57 -6.25
CA GLU A 474 24.79 18.75 -6.41
C GLU A 474 24.00 20.03 -6.76
N LYS A 475 23.02 19.95 -7.66
CA LYS A 475 22.30 21.14 -8.15
C LYS A 475 21.02 21.47 -7.40
N CYS A 476 20.36 20.45 -6.86
CA CYS A 476 19.05 20.59 -6.20
C CYS A 476 19.14 20.44 -4.68
N ASP A 477 20.30 20.04 -4.15
CA ASP A 477 20.48 19.69 -2.73
C ASP A 477 19.55 18.55 -2.29
N LEU A 478 19.13 17.66 -3.20
CA LEU A 478 18.14 16.61 -2.92
C LEU A 478 18.81 15.24 -2.79
N LEU A 479 18.73 14.65 -1.59
CA LEU A 479 19.14 13.26 -1.35
C LEU A 479 17.97 12.30 -1.60
N HIS A 480 18.19 11.20 -2.33
CA HIS A 480 17.11 10.28 -2.74
C HIS A 480 16.59 9.41 -1.59
N ARG A 481 17.49 8.87 -0.76
CA ARG A 481 17.21 8.09 0.45
C ARG A 481 16.60 6.68 0.30
N ASP A 482 16.16 6.27 -0.88
CA ASP A 482 15.63 4.90 -1.11
C ASP A 482 16.15 4.27 -2.42
N ILE A 483 17.47 4.15 -2.57
CA ILE A 483 18.06 3.41 -3.70
C ILE A 483 17.74 1.92 -3.54
N SER A 484 16.99 1.37 -4.49
CA SER A 484 16.52 -0.02 -4.46
C SER A 484 16.23 -0.57 -5.86
N VAL A 485 16.09 -1.89 -5.98
CA VAL A 485 15.70 -2.54 -7.25
C VAL A 485 14.30 -2.14 -7.76
N ASN A 486 13.48 -1.52 -6.91
CA ASN A 486 12.14 -1.07 -7.27
C ASN A 486 12.13 0.36 -7.81
N ASN A 487 13.13 1.16 -7.47
CA ASN A 487 13.21 2.59 -7.78
C ASN A 487 14.18 2.92 -8.91
N ILE A 488 14.85 1.91 -9.48
CA ILE A 488 15.64 2.05 -10.71
C ILE A 488 14.95 1.30 -11.84
N LEU A 489 14.64 2.01 -12.91
CA LEU A 489 13.99 1.47 -14.11
C LEU A 489 14.95 1.47 -15.31
N VAL A 490 14.67 0.59 -16.27
CA VAL A 490 15.34 0.54 -17.57
C VAL A 490 14.43 1.13 -18.65
N ILE A 491 14.93 2.13 -19.36
CA ILE A 491 14.33 2.66 -20.58
C ILE A 491 15.04 1.98 -21.75
N ARG A 492 14.27 1.42 -22.70
CA ARG A 492 14.83 0.87 -23.94
C ARG A 492 14.68 1.87 -25.07
N ASN A 493 15.76 2.07 -25.84
CA ASN A 493 15.76 2.93 -27.01
C ASN A 493 15.39 2.11 -28.25
N ASP A 494 14.19 1.51 -28.25
CA ASP A 494 13.71 0.70 -29.37
C ASP A 494 13.41 1.63 -30.56
N GLY A 495 14.23 1.57 -31.62
CA GLY A 495 14.06 2.41 -32.81
C GLY A 495 15.35 2.82 -33.53
N ASN A 496 16.52 2.54 -32.97
CA ASN A 496 17.78 2.81 -33.69
C ASN A 496 18.89 1.82 -33.30
N GLU A 497 18.98 0.70 -34.02
CA GLU A 497 20.03 -0.33 -33.84
C GLU A 497 21.46 0.22 -34.02
N SER A 498 21.61 1.45 -34.54
CA SER A 498 22.88 2.15 -34.66
C SER A 498 23.31 2.94 -33.41
N LEU A 499 22.49 3.02 -32.35
CA LEU A 499 22.87 3.68 -31.11
C LEU A 499 23.82 2.81 -30.27
N ARG A 500 24.98 3.39 -29.93
CA ARG A 500 26.02 2.80 -29.05
C ARG A 500 25.51 2.45 -27.62
N ARG A 501 24.31 2.92 -27.23
CA ARG A 501 23.66 2.65 -25.93
C ARG A 501 22.21 2.16 -26.11
N PRO A 502 21.94 0.86 -25.96
CA PRO A 502 20.61 0.27 -26.19
C PRO A 502 19.61 0.53 -25.06
N VAL A 503 20.10 0.93 -23.88
CA VAL A 503 19.30 1.18 -22.68
C VAL A 503 19.75 2.46 -21.98
N LYS A 504 18.86 3.04 -21.18
CA LYS A 504 19.16 4.09 -20.20
C LYS A 504 18.60 3.72 -18.83
N GLY A 505 19.27 4.18 -17.77
CA GLY A 505 18.74 4.14 -16.41
C GLY A 505 17.78 5.29 -16.11
N LEU A 506 16.78 5.03 -15.27
CA LEU A 506 15.82 6.01 -14.77
C LEU A 506 15.61 5.80 -13.26
N LEU A 507 16.06 6.76 -12.45
CA LEU A 507 15.83 6.78 -11.01
C LEU A 507 14.45 7.42 -10.71
N ILE A 508 13.58 6.73 -9.96
CA ILE A 508 12.21 7.14 -9.67
C ILE A 508 11.93 7.19 -8.16
N ASP A 509 10.76 7.67 -7.77
CA ASP A 509 10.23 7.68 -6.39
C ASP A 509 10.92 8.67 -5.44
N TYR A 510 10.82 9.96 -5.77
CA TYR A 510 11.39 11.06 -4.97
C TYR A 510 10.51 11.45 -3.77
N ASP A 511 9.61 10.58 -3.31
CA ASP A 511 8.74 10.84 -2.16
C ASP A 511 9.52 10.92 -0.84
N HIS A 512 10.59 10.12 -0.71
CA HIS A 512 11.47 10.12 0.45
C HIS A 512 12.62 11.14 0.34
N ALA A 513 12.69 11.87 -0.77
CA ALA A 513 13.77 12.81 -1.01
C ALA A 513 13.59 14.09 -0.19
N ILE A 514 14.68 14.53 0.43
CA ILE A 514 14.74 15.72 1.28
C ILE A 514 15.94 16.59 0.91
N SER A 515 15.83 17.89 1.22
CA SER A 515 16.99 18.78 1.16
C SER A 515 17.97 18.45 2.28
N VAL A 516 19.27 18.46 1.98
CA VAL A 516 20.34 18.17 2.95
C VAL A 516 20.30 19.16 4.12
N ASP A 517 19.92 20.41 3.86
CA ASP A 517 19.75 21.45 4.89
C ASP A 517 18.54 21.20 5.79
N GLN A 518 17.45 20.64 5.27
CA GLN A 518 16.20 20.42 6.01
C GLN A 518 16.22 19.23 6.98
N ASP A 519 17.22 18.33 6.90
CA ASP A 519 17.40 17.18 7.84
C ASP A 519 17.88 17.60 9.25
N SER A 520 17.51 18.81 9.68
CA SER A 520 17.99 19.51 10.88
C SER A 520 17.68 18.82 12.21
N THR A 521 16.78 17.83 12.25
CA THR A 521 16.40 17.15 13.48
C THR A 521 17.19 15.89 13.79
N GLY A 522 17.95 15.32 12.85
CA GLY A 522 18.69 14.05 13.03
C GLY A 522 17.81 12.80 13.33
N ASN A 523 16.53 13.00 13.62
CA ASN A 523 15.49 12.01 13.90
C ASN A 523 14.66 11.72 12.63
N GLY A 524 15.29 11.64 11.47
CA GLY A 524 14.59 11.24 10.24
C GLY A 524 13.95 9.86 10.44
N THR A 525 12.71 9.67 9.97
CA THR A 525 12.10 8.34 9.92
C THR A 525 13.04 7.36 9.22
N ARG A 526 13.30 6.20 9.85
CA ARG A 526 14.04 5.08 9.25
C ARG A 526 13.26 4.56 8.04
N SER A 527 13.57 5.12 6.88
CA SER A 527 12.91 4.86 5.61
C SER A 527 13.87 4.16 4.65
N GLY A 528 13.33 3.27 3.82
CA GLY A 528 14.08 2.57 2.78
C GLY A 528 13.66 1.11 2.65
N THR A 529 14.20 0.43 1.65
CA THR A 529 13.98 -1.00 1.45
C THR A 529 14.99 -1.83 2.26
N LEU A 530 14.54 -2.60 3.26
CA LEU A 530 15.37 -3.24 4.31
C LEU A 530 16.70 -3.86 3.82
N PRO A 531 16.73 -4.74 2.79
CA PRO A 531 17.98 -5.33 2.29
C PRO A 531 19.02 -4.30 1.82
N TYR A 532 18.57 -3.14 1.35
CA TYR A 532 19.41 -2.12 0.74
C TYR A 532 19.70 -0.94 1.68
N MET A 533 19.05 -0.83 2.84
CA MET A 533 19.33 0.26 3.78
C MET A 533 20.80 0.25 4.22
N SER A 534 21.42 1.44 4.32
CA SER A 534 22.75 1.62 4.91
C SER A 534 22.79 1.22 6.39
N ILE A 535 23.97 0.85 6.90
CA ILE A 535 24.22 0.54 8.31
C ILE A 535 23.79 1.72 9.18
N HIS A 536 24.20 2.94 8.84
CA HIS A 536 23.83 4.17 9.57
C HIS A 536 22.29 4.33 9.69
N ASN A 537 21.55 4.06 8.61
CA ASN A 537 20.09 4.12 8.60
C ASN A 537 19.44 3.01 9.43
N LEU A 538 19.97 1.78 9.38
CA LEU A 538 19.46 0.62 10.13
C LEU A 538 19.63 0.81 11.64
N GLU A 539 20.79 1.30 12.07
CA GLU A 539 21.11 1.56 13.49
C GLU A 539 20.29 2.71 14.07
N GLY A 540 19.72 3.58 13.22
CA GLY A 540 19.07 4.81 13.67
C GLY A 540 20.03 5.72 14.42
N ALA A 541 21.32 5.68 14.06
CA ALA A 541 22.35 6.45 14.71
C ALA A 541 22.11 7.96 14.50
N PRO A 542 22.36 8.81 15.52
CA PRO A 542 22.16 10.24 15.39
C PRO A 542 23.10 10.81 14.31
N GLY A 543 22.53 11.54 13.36
CA GLY A 543 23.29 12.21 12.30
C GLY A 543 22.57 12.21 10.95
N LYS A 544 22.84 13.23 10.14
CA LYS A 544 22.24 13.38 8.81
C LYS A 544 22.65 12.23 7.88
N ARG A 545 21.70 11.76 7.07
CA ARG A 545 22.01 10.89 5.93
C ARG A 545 22.76 11.71 4.87
N SER A 546 23.61 11.03 4.14
CA SER A 546 24.57 11.61 3.18
C SER A 546 24.52 10.89 1.84
N ALA A 547 25.27 11.37 0.84
CA ALA A 547 25.42 10.66 -0.42
C ALA A 547 25.94 9.23 -0.21
N LEU A 548 26.82 9.05 0.78
CA LEU A 548 27.43 7.76 1.11
C LEU A 548 26.40 6.70 1.50
N ASP A 549 25.27 7.09 2.10
CA ASP A 549 24.19 6.16 2.44
C ASP A 549 23.48 5.60 1.20
N ASP A 550 23.26 6.45 0.18
CA ASP A 550 22.64 6.06 -1.08
C ASP A 550 23.61 5.21 -1.93
N TRP A 551 24.91 5.52 -1.90
CA TRP A 551 25.95 4.70 -2.53
C TRP A 551 26.17 3.35 -1.82
N GLU A 552 26.10 3.30 -0.50
CA GLU A 552 26.11 2.04 0.24
C GLU A 552 24.90 1.17 -0.10
N SER A 553 23.73 1.81 -0.29
CA SER A 553 22.53 1.12 -0.76
C SER A 553 22.71 0.51 -2.17
N LEU A 554 23.43 1.20 -3.06
CA LEU A 554 23.82 0.66 -4.37
C LEU A 554 24.74 -0.56 -4.24
N LEU A 555 25.73 -0.55 -3.34
CA LEU A 555 26.59 -1.71 -3.10
C LEU A 555 25.75 -2.93 -2.72
N TYR A 556 24.81 -2.76 -1.78
CA TYR A 556 23.93 -3.84 -1.35
C TYR A 556 23.00 -4.34 -2.45
N LEU A 557 22.51 -3.44 -3.30
CA LEU A 557 21.74 -3.78 -4.50
C LEU A 557 22.57 -4.64 -5.46
N ILE A 558 23.81 -4.23 -5.74
CA ILE A 558 24.75 -4.95 -6.60
C ILE A 558 25.04 -6.34 -6.04
N CYS A 559 25.33 -6.44 -4.74
CA CYS A 559 25.56 -7.72 -4.06
C CYS A 559 24.33 -8.63 -4.18
N TRP A 560 23.14 -8.07 -3.98
CA TRP A 560 21.88 -8.81 -4.09
C TRP A 560 21.65 -9.38 -5.50
N LEU A 561 21.85 -8.56 -6.53
CA LEU A 561 21.68 -9.00 -7.92
C LEU A 561 22.79 -9.96 -8.36
N GLY A 562 24.04 -9.73 -7.92
CA GLY A 562 25.18 -10.60 -8.20
C GLY A 562 25.02 -12.01 -7.63
N THR A 563 24.44 -12.14 -6.43
CA THR A 563 24.14 -13.44 -5.82
C THR A 563 22.90 -14.11 -6.40
N PHE A 564 21.78 -13.38 -6.53
CA PHE A 564 20.48 -14.00 -6.84
C PHE A 564 20.05 -13.96 -8.31
N GLY A 565 20.79 -13.25 -9.16
CA GLY A 565 20.50 -13.10 -10.58
C GLY A 565 19.92 -11.73 -10.92
N ILE A 566 20.39 -11.18 -12.04
CA ILE A 566 20.03 -9.83 -12.52
C ILE A 566 18.66 -9.78 -13.22
N ASN A 567 18.20 -10.92 -13.75
CA ASN A 567 16.93 -11.04 -14.47
C ASN A 567 16.14 -12.29 -14.04
N SER A 568 14.95 -12.50 -14.60
CA SER A 568 14.08 -13.64 -14.23
C SER A 568 14.62 -15.01 -14.64
N LYS A 569 15.45 -15.10 -15.68
CA LYS A 569 16.04 -16.35 -16.18
C LYS A 569 17.21 -16.82 -15.32
N ASP A 570 17.96 -15.87 -14.77
CA ASP A 570 19.17 -16.16 -13.98
C ASP A 570 18.85 -16.52 -12.51
N ARG A 571 17.57 -16.64 -12.16
CA ARG A 571 17.08 -16.86 -10.80
C ARG A 571 16.95 -18.33 -10.41
N ASP A 572 17.21 -19.30 -11.28
CA ASP A 572 16.71 -20.67 -11.07
C ASP A 572 17.48 -21.56 -10.07
N ASN A 573 18.57 -21.09 -9.44
CA ASN A 573 19.29 -21.93 -8.47
C ASN A 573 18.78 -21.77 -7.03
N ILE A 574 17.57 -22.26 -6.75
CA ILE A 574 16.87 -22.17 -5.45
C ILE A 574 17.71 -22.70 -4.26
N ASN A 575 18.56 -23.71 -4.49
CA ASN A 575 19.36 -24.33 -3.43
C ASN A 575 20.55 -23.45 -2.99
N LYS A 576 21.19 -22.71 -3.90
CA LYS A 576 22.20 -21.69 -3.54
C LYS A 576 21.59 -20.52 -2.74
N LYS A 577 20.28 -20.25 -2.90
CA LYS A 577 19.63 -19.09 -2.29
C LYS A 577 19.50 -19.18 -0.78
N LYS A 578 19.15 -20.35 -0.24
CA LYS A 578 18.86 -20.50 1.20
C LYS A 578 20.08 -20.42 2.11
N THR A 579 21.27 -20.66 1.56
CA THR A 579 22.53 -20.70 2.31
C THR A 579 23.38 -19.45 2.11
N ALA A 580 22.95 -18.51 1.27
CA ALA A 580 23.71 -17.30 1.01
C ALA A 580 23.68 -16.37 2.24
N GLU A 581 24.85 -15.90 2.67
CA GLU A 581 25.01 -15.02 3.83
C GLU A 581 24.21 -13.71 3.70
N ILE A 582 23.99 -13.26 2.46
CA ILE A 582 23.22 -12.06 2.13
C ILE A 582 21.73 -12.16 2.47
N GLU A 583 21.18 -13.39 2.64
CA GLU A 583 19.77 -13.56 3.05
C GLU A 583 19.49 -13.00 4.45
N LYS A 584 20.52 -12.86 5.28
CA LYS A 584 20.41 -12.24 6.60
C LYS A 584 20.03 -10.76 6.52
N TRP A 585 20.16 -10.12 5.36
CA TRP A 585 19.79 -8.70 5.19
C TRP A 585 18.30 -8.43 5.11
N ARG A 586 17.45 -9.47 5.08
CA ARG A 586 15.99 -9.32 5.06
C ARG A 586 15.29 -9.93 6.28
N HIS A 587 16.04 -10.51 7.22
CA HIS A 587 15.50 -11.26 8.35
C HIS A 587 16.05 -10.74 9.67
N GLY A 588 15.20 -10.72 10.70
CA GLY A 588 15.55 -10.18 12.02
C GLY A 588 15.16 -8.72 12.18
N THR A 589 15.60 -8.12 13.28
CA THR A 589 15.41 -6.70 13.56
C THR A 589 16.34 -5.83 12.69
N MET A 590 16.05 -4.54 12.55
CA MET A 590 16.95 -3.60 11.87
C MET A 590 18.37 -3.63 12.47
N GLN A 591 18.48 -3.84 13.78
CA GLN A 591 19.75 -3.97 14.49
C GLN A 591 20.50 -5.25 14.10
N ASP A 592 19.82 -6.39 14.03
CA ASP A 592 20.43 -7.66 13.58
C ASP A 592 21.00 -7.53 12.16
N ILE A 593 20.26 -6.84 11.28
CA ILE A 593 20.69 -6.57 9.90
C ILE A 593 21.92 -5.65 9.89
N ALA A 594 21.93 -4.59 10.69
CA ALA A 594 23.06 -3.67 10.81
C ALA A 594 24.34 -4.37 11.27
N GLU A 595 24.25 -5.17 12.33
CA GLU A 595 25.39 -5.93 12.87
C GLU A 595 25.94 -6.95 11.86
N CYS A 596 25.03 -7.60 11.14
CA CYS A 596 25.40 -8.52 10.07
C CYS A 596 26.19 -7.80 8.97
N LYS A 597 25.72 -6.62 8.53
CA LYS A 597 26.38 -5.80 7.51
C LYS A 597 27.72 -5.26 8.00
N ARG A 598 27.83 -4.74 9.24
CA ARG A 598 29.11 -4.29 9.82
C ARG A 598 30.17 -5.37 9.76
N ARG A 599 29.83 -6.60 10.14
CA ARG A 599 30.76 -7.74 10.08
C ARG A 599 31.20 -8.03 8.65
N GLN A 600 30.25 -8.08 7.72
CA GLN A 600 30.53 -8.44 6.32
C GLN A 600 31.30 -7.35 5.57
N MET A 601 31.16 -6.08 5.96
CA MET A 601 31.88 -4.96 5.36
C MET A 601 33.21 -4.63 6.08
N ASN A 602 33.63 -5.45 7.05
CA ASN A 602 34.77 -5.15 7.91
C ASN A 602 36.14 -5.19 7.19
N SER A 603 36.38 -6.17 6.33
CA SER A 603 37.62 -6.24 5.55
C SER A 603 37.37 -6.84 4.18
N MET A 604 38.27 -6.57 3.24
CA MET A 604 38.17 -7.10 1.89
C MET A 604 38.15 -8.64 1.88
N ASP A 605 38.90 -9.30 2.76
CA ASP A 605 38.89 -10.76 2.88
C ASP A 605 37.52 -11.30 3.31
N ILE A 606 36.87 -10.63 4.27
CA ILE A 606 35.54 -11.02 4.75
C ILE A 606 34.49 -10.74 3.67
N PHE A 607 34.54 -9.56 3.05
CA PHE A 607 33.62 -9.19 1.99
C PHE A 607 33.74 -10.15 0.79
N SER A 608 34.97 -10.48 0.39
CA SER A 608 35.24 -11.43 -0.68
C SER A 608 34.72 -12.84 -0.34
N GLY A 609 35.06 -13.35 0.84
CA GLY A 609 34.73 -14.72 1.24
C GLY A 609 33.24 -14.95 1.56
N LEU A 610 32.53 -13.96 2.11
CA LEU A 610 31.12 -14.10 2.50
C LEU A 610 30.14 -13.60 1.44
N ILE A 611 30.52 -12.59 0.65
CA ILE A 611 29.61 -11.93 -0.30
C ILE A 611 30.01 -12.24 -1.74
N LEU A 612 31.22 -11.88 -2.17
CA LEU A 612 31.62 -12.03 -3.58
C LEU A 612 31.74 -13.51 -4.01
N ALA A 613 32.17 -14.40 -3.11
CA ALA A 613 32.18 -15.84 -3.35
C ALA A 613 30.79 -16.42 -3.66
N GLY A 614 29.72 -15.72 -3.29
CA GLY A 614 28.34 -16.07 -3.61
C GLY A 614 27.83 -15.54 -4.95
N PHE A 615 28.59 -14.71 -5.66
CA PHE A 615 28.17 -14.19 -6.97
C PHE A 615 28.07 -15.32 -8.00
N GLN A 616 27.20 -15.15 -9.00
CA GLN A 616 27.18 -16.04 -10.16
C GLN A 616 28.44 -15.82 -11.00
N GLU A 617 29.01 -16.91 -11.52
CA GLU A 617 30.34 -16.93 -12.16
C GLU A 617 30.38 -16.05 -13.43
N GLU A 618 29.25 -15.91 -14.10
CA GLU A 618 29.08 -15.08 -15.29
C GLU A 618 29.07 -13.55 -15.03
N TYR A 619 29.05 -13.10 -13.77
CA TYR A 619 28.94 -11.68 -13.39
C TYR A 619 30.28 -11.06 -12.95
N PHE A 620 31.29 -11.13 -13.82
CA PHE A 620 32.64 -10.62 -13.54
C PHE A 620 32.68 -9.09 -13.37
N VAL A 621 31.96 -8.34 -14.21
CA VAL A 621 31.99 -6.86 -14.17
C VAL A 621 31.31 -6.34 -12.91
N LEU A 622 30.23 -7.00 -12.50
CA LEU A 622 29.47 -6.68 -11.30
C LEU A 622 30.28 -7.01 -10.05
N GLN A 623 31.06 -8.09 -10.05
CA GLN A 623 32.00 -8.40 -8.98
C GLN A 623 33.13 -7.35 -8.89
N LEU A 624 33.68 -6.92 -10.03
CA LEU A 624 34.68 -5.85 -10.07
C LEU A 624 34.10 -4.52 -9.55
N LEU A 625 32.89 -4.16 -10.00
CA LEU A 625 32.20 -2.96 -9.56
C LEU A 625 31.91 -2.99 -8.06
N ALA A 626 31.40 -4.11 -7.53
CA ALA A 626 31.16 -4.29 -6.10
C ALA A 626 32.44 -4.13 -5.28
N THR A 627 33.55 -4.69 -5.77
CA THR A 627 34.87 -4.57 -5.14
C THR A 627 35.33 -3.11 -5.09
N ASN A 628 35.24 -2.38 -6.20
CA ASN A 628 35.69 -1.00 -6.25
C ASN A 628 34.82 -0.07 -5.39
N ILE A 629 33.50 -0.28 -5.38
CA ILE A 629 32.58 0.46 -4.51
C ILE A 629 32.86 0.14 -3.04
N TYR A 630 33.11 -1.12 -2.70
CA TYR A 630 33.49 -1.53 -1.34
C TYR A 630 34.76 -0.81 -0.88
N MET A 631 35.80 -0.81 -1.72
CA MET A 631 37.07 -0.16 -1.40
C MET A 631 36.90 1.33 -1.15
N ALA A 632 36.10 2.02 -1.98
CA ALA A 632 35.82 3.44 -1.80
C ALA A 632 34.99 3.73 -0.53
N LEU A 633 34.00 2.90 -0.18
CA LEU A 633 33.11 3.15 0.96
C LEU A 633 33.69 2.72 2.32
N PHE A 634 34.53 1.68 2.35
CA PHE A 634 34.93 1.00 3.58
C PHE A 634 36.44 0.82 3.74
N GLN A 635 37.27 1.19 2.75
CA GLN A 635 38.74 1.11 2.82
C GLN A 635 39.40 2.41 2.34
N HIS A 636 38.69 3.54 2.42
CA HIS A 636 39.22 4.87 2.08
C HIS A 636 40.08 5.43 3.21
N ASN A 637 40.90 6.45 2.93
CA ASN A 637 41.73 7.16 3.92
C ASN A 637 40.92 7.47 5.20
N GLY A 638 41.35 6.93 6.34
CA GLY A 638 40.69 7.10 7.65
C GLY A 638 39.58 6.10 7.99
N CYS A 639 39.16 5.25 7.06
CA CYS A 639 38.13 4.22 7.26
C CYS A 639 38.68 2.82 6.99
N GLU A 640 38.93 2.04 8.05
CA GLU A 640 39.41 0.65 7.96
C GLU A 640 38.28 -0.34 8.28
N GLY A 641 37.33 -0.48 7.37
CA GLY A 641 36.17 -1.36 7.50
C GLY A 641 34.95 -0.70 8.12
N ALA A 642 33.98 -1.54 8.50
CA ALA A 642 32.72 -1.13 9.12
C ALA A 642 32.53 -1.61 10.57
N TYR A 643 33.42 -2.46 11.10
CA TYR A 643 33.25 -2.98 12.45
C TYR A 643 33.64 -1.94 13.50
N PHE A 644 32.82 -1.84 14.54
CA PHE A 644 33.07 -0.99 15.69
C PHE A 644 32.56 -1.70 16.95
N ASP A 645 33.40 -1.85 17.98
CA ASP A 645 32.96 -2.43 19.26
C ASP A 645 32.31 -1.33 20.11
N THR A 646 31.00 -1.45 20.35
CA THR A 646 30.25 -0.48 21.17
C THR A 646 30.67 -0.50 22.64
N LYS A 647 31.43 -1.50 23.09
CA LYS A 647 32.03 -1.52 24.43
C LYS A 647 33.16 -0.50 24.62
N ASP A 648 33.69 0.07 23.53
CA ASP A 648 34.69 1.15 23.56
C ASP A 648 34.05 2.56 23.63
N ILE A 649 32.71 2.65 23.73
CA ILE A 649 31.99 3.91 23.89
C ILE A 649 32.08 4.38 25.36
N VAL A 650 32.88 5.41 25.64
CA VAL A 650 32.61 6.30 26.77
C VAL A 650 31.41 7.17 26.36
N ALA A 651 30.25 6.92 26.95
CA ALA A 651 28.99 7.58 26.59
C ALA A 651 29.12 9.12 26.59
N PRO A 652 28.62 9.83 25.55
CA PRO A 652 28.71 11.28 25.49
C PRO A 652 27.53 11.92 26.23
N HIS A 653 27.48 11.93 27.56
CA HIS A 653 26.56 12.78 28.36
C HIS A 653 27.28 13.39 29.59
N SER A 654 27.90 14.56 29.36
CA SER A 654 27.84 15.83 30.13
C SER A 654 27.68 15.92 31.66
N TYR A 655 27.84 14.86 32.46
CA TYR A 655 27.91 14.97 33.94
C TYR A 655 29.08 14.18 34.54
N ALA A 656 29.40 13.01 33.98
CA ALA A 656 30.48 12.15 34.49
C ALA A 656 31.89 12.73 34.25
N LEU A 657 32.13 13.47 33.15
CA LEU A 657 33.42 14.12 32.88
C LEU A 657 33.69 15.30 33.82
N ALA A 658 32.65 16.03 34.24
CA ALA A 658 32.78 17.10 35.23
C ALA A 658 33.10 16.52 36.62
N VAL A 659 32.49 15.39 36.99
CA VAL A 659 32.78 14.69 38.25
C VAL A 659 34.15 14.00 38.21
N ALA A 660 34.55 13.39 37.08
CA ALA A 660 35.85 12.75 36.92
C ALA A 660 37.00 13.77 36.85
N ALA A 661 36.80 14.96 36.28
CA ALA A 661 37.79 16.05 36.33
C ALA A 661 37.96 16.61 37.76
N VAL A 662 36.88 16.64 38.57
CA VAL A 662 36.94 17.01 40.00
C VAL A 662 37.61 15.90 40.84
N LEU A 663 37.42 14.62 40.50
CA LEU A 663 38.02 13.49 41.21
C LEU A 663 39.48 13.21 40.81
N ASN A 664 39.86 13.42 39.55
CA ASN A 664 41.24 13.21 39.06
C ASN A 664 42.22 14.31 39.52
N ASN A 665 41.72 15.48 39.93
CA ASN A 665 42.56 16.51 40.58
C ASN A 665 43.02 16.13 42.00
N LEU A 666 42.62 14.95 42.52
CA LEU A 666 43.02 14.46 43.84
C LEU A 666 43.94 13.22 43.81
N GLN A 667 44.20 12.61 42.64
CA GLN A 667 45.10 11.47 42.53
C GLN A 667 45.99 11.60 41.29
N GLY A 668 47.20 12.12 41.51
CA GLY A 668 48.25 12.17 40.49
C GLY A 668 48.67 10.77 40.05
N GLY A 669 48.10 10.32 38.93
CA GLY A 669 48.51 9.10 38.24
C GLY A 669 48.53 9.33 36.73
N GLN A 670 49.72 9.30 36.13
CA GLN A 670 49.86 9.24 34.67
C GLN A 670 49.34 7.87 34.18
N SER A 671 48.15 7.84 33.58
CA SER A 671 47.74 6.73 32.71
C SER A 671 47.77 7.21 31.26
N SER A 672 48.41 6.42 30.40
CA SER A 672 48.41 6.64 28.95
C SER A 672 47.01 6.40 28.42
N SER A 673 46.22 7.46 28.29
CA SER A 673 44.91 7.40 27.67
C SER A 673 45.07 7.09 26.18
N LYS A 674 44.81 5.84 25.76
CA LYS A 674 44.48 5.55 24.36
C LYS A 674 43.24 6.39 24.04
N GLN A 675 43.33 7.28 23.05
CA GLN A 675 42.16 8.01 22.57
C GLN A 675 41.09 7.00 22.14
N PRO A 676 39.80 7.25 22.44
CA PRO A 676 38.72 6.40 21.96
C PRO A 676 38.78 6.34 20.43
N LYS A 677 38.69 5.14 19.85
CA LYS A 677 38.57 4.98 18.40
C LYS A 677 37.22 5.57 17.97
N SER A 678 37.24 6.41 16.95
CA SER A 678 36.01 6.88 16.28
C SER A 678 35.41 5.77 15.42
N ASP A 679 34.08 5.74 15.29
CA ASP A 679 33.41 4.82 14.38
C ASP A 679 33.88 5.07 12.93
N PRO A 680 34.44 4.08 12.21
CA PRO A 680 34.89 4.23 10.84
C PRO A 680 33.83 4.84 9.91
N LEU A 681 32.55 4.51 10.13
CA LEU A 681 31.44 5.03 9.33
C LEU A 681 31.13 6.51 9.61
N ALA A 682 31.52 7.01 10.78
CA ALA A 682 31.47 8.43 11.09
C ALA A 682 32.68 9.15 10.46
N VAL A 683 33.88 8.56 10.52
CA VAL A 683 35.10 9.14 9.95
C VAL A 683 34.99 9.33 8.44
N ARG A 684 34.45 8.35 7.70
CA ARG A 684 34.32 8.47 6.23
C ARG A 684 33.47 9.66 5.77
N LYS A 685 32.58 10.20 6.62
CA LYS A 685 31.79 11.41 6.29
C LYS A 685 32.67 12.65 6.12
N GLU A 686 33.85 12.70 6.75
CA GLU A 686 34.82 13.78 6.56
C GLU A 686 35.42 13.79 5.14
N TYR A 687 35.39 12.64 4.46
CA TYR A 687 35.94 12.43 3.12
C TYR A 687 34.84 12.21 2.07
N GLU A 688 33.59 12.61 2.36
CA GLU A 688 32.42 12.31 1.52
C GLU A 688 32.64 12.66 0.05
N LYS A 689 33.20 13.85 -0.24
CA LYS A 689 33.46 14.30 -1.61
C LYS A 689 34.46 13.42 -2.34
N GLU A 690 35.59 13.09 -1.71
CA GLU A 690 36.65 12.25 -2.31
C GLU A 690 36.12 10.85 -2.60
N ILE A 691 35.37 10.28 -1.64
CA ILE A 691 34.75 8.97 -1.78
C ILE A 691 33.73 8.96 -2.93
N VAL A 692 32.88 9.98 -3.03
CA VAL A 692 31.90 10.09 -4.13
C VAL A 692 32.59 10.21 -5.49
N ASP A 693 33.69 10.97 -5.59
CA ASP A 693 34.49 11.06 -6.82
C ASP A 693 35.05 9.69 -7.23
N ASP A 694 35.55 8.90 -6.28
CA ASP A 694 36.07 7.55 -6.54
C ASP A 694 34.95 6.55 -6.89
N LEU A 695 33.77 6.68 -6.30
CA LEU A 695 32.58 5.90 -6.63
C LEU A 695 32.10 6.16 -8.06
N LEU A 696 32.09 7.42 -8.50
CA LEU A 696 31.77 7.80 -9.88
C LEU A 696 32.82 7.26 -10.86
N LYS A 697 34.12 7.26 -10.51
CA LYS A 697 35.15 6.62 -11.33
C LYS A 697 34.92 5.10 -11.44
N ALA A 698 34.61 4.44 -10.33
CA ALA A 698 34.37 3.01 -10.29
C ALA A 698 33.22 2.58 -11.23
N ILE A 699 32.09 3.31 -11.20
CA ILE A 699 30.92 2.97 -12.02
C ILE A 699 31.13 3.27 -13.51
N ARG A 700 31.90 4.32 -13.84
CA ARG A 700 32.32 4.63 -15.22
C ARG A 700 33.27 3.57 -15.77
N ALA A 701 34.28 3.16 -15.00
CA ALA A 701 35.20 2.11 -15.40
C ALA A 701 34.48 0.77 -15.66
N ALA A 702 33.49 0.42 -14.82
CA ALA A 702 32.66 -0.77 -15.05
C ALA A 702 31.81 -0.66 -16.33
N THR A 703 31.34 0.54 -16.65
CA THR A 703 30.60 0.83 -17.90
C THR A 703 31.48 0.62 -19.13
N GLU A 704 32.73 1.07 -19.08
CA GLU A 704 33.72 0.88 -20.15
C GLU A 704 34.06 -0.60 -20.33
N ALA A 705 34.39 -1.30 -19.23
CA ALA A 705 34.68 -2.73 -19.25
C ALA A 705 33.52 -3.57 -19.82
N SER A 706 32.28 -3.18 -19.54
CA SER A 706 31.08 -3.81 -20.10
C SER A 706 31.01 -3.67 -21.64
N GLY A 707 31.41 -2.51 -22.16
CA GLY A 707 31.49 -2.26 -23.61
C GLY A 707 32.51 -3.15 -24.29
N ASP A 708 33.70 -3.30 -23.70
CA ASP A 708 34.79 -4.12 -24.23
C ASP A 708 34.42 -5.62 -24.23
N LEU A 709 33.78 -6.10 -23.17
CA LEU A 709 33.27 -7.49 -23.08
C LEU A 709 32.19 -7.79 -24.12
N CYS A 710 31.29 -6.83 -24.40
CA CYS A 710 30.31 -6.97 -25.47
C CYS A 710 30.98 -7.06 -26.84
N MET A 711 31.99 -6.23 -27.12
CA MET A 711 32.77 -6.27 -28.36
C MET A 711 33.48 -7.62 -28.54
N LEU A 712 34.17 -8.11 -27.51
CA LEU A 712 34.86 -9.40 -27.55
C LEU A 712 33.91 -10.57 -27.77
N ARG A 713 32.73 -10.58 -27.14
CA ARG A 713 31.70 -11.61 -27.36
C ARG A 713 31.12 -11.56 -28.77
N ALA A 714 30.92 -10.38 -29.36
CA ALA A 714 30.47 -10.23 -30.73
C ALA A 714 31.49 -10.76 -31.75
N ILE A 715 32.79 -10.50 -31.50
CA ILE A 715 33.90 -11.05 -32.30
C ILE A 715 33.95 -12.58 -32.18
N ALA A 716 33.80 -13.13 -30.97
CA ALA A 716 33.82 -14.58 -30.73
C ALA A 716 32.63 -15.33 -31.34
N GLN A 717 31.48 -14.66 -31.53
CA GLN A 717 30.27 -15.23 -32.14
C GLN A 717 30.21 -15.07 -33.67
N GLY A 718 31.27 -14.55 -34.31
CA GLY A 718 31.40 -14.53 -35.77
C GLY A 718 30.43 -13.60 -36.51
N SER A 719 29.82 -12.63 -35.83
CA SER A 719 28.77 -11.75 -36.40
C SER A 719 29.20 -10.30 -36.66
N GLY A 720 30.49 -9.96 -36.52
CA GLY A 720 31.01 -8.63 -36.83
C GLY A 720 32.37 -8.69 -37.49
N THR A 721 32.52 -8.07 -38.67
CA THR A 721 33.81 -7.71 -39.23
C THR A 721 34.52 -6.77 -38.25
N ALA A 722 35.72 -7.16 -37.83
CA ALA A 722 36.57 -6.32 -36.98
C ALA A 722 36.81 -4.96 -37.66
N PRO A 723 36.63 -3.82 -36.97
CA PRO A 723 37.17 -2.57 -37.48
C PRO A 723 38.69 -2.62 -37.30
N ASN A 724 39.41 -2.58 -38.43
CA ASN A 724 40.83 -2.28 -38.44
C ASN A 724 41.01 -0.82 -37.97
N GLN A 725 41.29 -0.61 -36.69
CA GLN A 725 42.20 0.42 -36.17
C GLN A 725 42.44 0.26 -34.67
#